data_AF-A0A8T5UH35-F1
#
_entry.id   AF-A0A8T5UH35-F1
#
_cell.length_a   1.000
_cell.length_b   1.000
_cell.length_c   1.000
_cell.angle_alpha   90.00
_cell.angle_beta   90.00
_cell.angle_gamma   90.00
#
_symmetry.space_group_name_H-M   'P 1'
#
loop_
_entity.id
_entity.type
_entity.pdbx_description
1 polymer ?
#
loop_
_entity_poly.entity_id
_entity_poly.type
_entity_poly.pdbx_seq_one_letter_code
_entity_poly.pdbx_strand_id
1 'polypeptide(L)'
;MAKLNIDFLIKTPIKNILEKINYFFHELLQEIESYLQIEVIYTKINIILKNEASISGVVDNIFSVGVDRSYNNDVLTIKIFSDFYQYIQYIMLREAYKCFIPNFVNQMKIIDIFINQKILIDLNKLKSSNEWNLLIRNKLVNYEFISGEFDRLENFLKRESTEKIDSPFIFFFKYIRKNIQIIGDSEQNFYETFFKEFYLISSKSLFNDEIIETIRVLNKIFNQVKYYSALLDYQDYFSLFKENGVIETKLSLNKFTENMQWIKNFSSLSPSYKINWPSLNILSINCCFKFNPIIKRSEIAKFINELPFFVLLKDSRNSFGFEIEGYFVIPKIYFNDLKIYLKKFRDYEYTLQIRLSVLESVGNFVNLNYFREYHNRKTILNRNHKFYDIKYELGSPIAYAKEVVMPNLSLLDWLIIDRIRYFSQTGFNFERRAGTLKLLKTDLINETISQRKFITDLKTNLLVIHLSLKLKNSFLEFLKINESFGFFYIKNMLNDYIVTFKVIKEILTKNPSINSIFKFHEHFNRQGVSNSIENNITFKNSTIRKAIFNHFLPIYFKSKENFEEEINKYTSFFKVIRSCNDLKIFSMQSIRMIVKNRSLIDTIYKSKEEKLMSSYESYELSDLTYQLIEEKLDCYLNSKPPVIKPNLTDNILVSMVQVFIVLLKNNEETLDNLKKISFISKRLGIASGEILNIALLIPYLSNSEKGTFISLLINLFKENLISVKRYLWSNFQQAFSRKVFYDLEQKKFFYTKDLFKQFFLNVRNIIGDVQKPLPEIQNMQQKRFWSDEKDVSYLIKEVEDRVRNETIDLSSEILRILFEFHTLLGKNILNIDEFKESQDNFFFKNCINSIDIIPSFQNFGISQYFLYFYPTDIEKINFKLLLNNAFQSISYPAQIDNSNSFLIQYIYPYRNPGIVSYLNWLTKSKKIIREYCLFFIKKFYQILHFDYNLSSEGWDLDPNRFKIYFQNVLFNPDYKVQIPDLKEFNIGDLNSSNYHGPNSSEFKALSQIYNWKSLDIKSFLTRRYFKINTNIIELLKKGLIQPSISLKNLDLVEEITIILPDVKKENNESILKIFSFFNIGFIFEMEGEYYIHGFENIMKFENGIMIKLYFPDCQIDEFEKLFDLLFEYMEIDHFLILNDLVDGENLIKSTFNGLKFLETYNPLTNLIWNAKDKKWRNHKLFNENFEPVYPDLFFGKNNYDLDS
;
A
#
# COMPACT_ATOMS: atom_id res chain seq x y z
N MET A 1 -15.14 18.02 24.92
CA MET A 1 -15.93 16.98 24.23
C MET A 1 -16.84 16.29 25.23
N ALA A 2 -18.04 15.88 24.82
CA ALA A 2 -19.01 15.20 25.69
C ALA A 2 -18.55 13.76 26.02
N LYS A 3 -18.64 13.35 27.29
CA LYS A 3 -18.54 11.94 27.68
C LYS A 3 -19.92 11.31 27.53
N LEU A 4 -19.99 10.06 27.07
CA LEU A 4 -21.26 9.34 27.00
C LEU A 4 -21.88 9.22 28.40
N ASN A 5 -23.06 9.78 28.58
CA ASN A 5 -23.79 9.72 29.84
C ASN A 5 -24.85 8.60 29.80
N ILE A 6 -24.53 7.46 30.41
CA ILE A 6 -25.47 6.33 30.55
C ILE A 6 -25.81 6.03 32.02
N ASP A 7 -25.53 6.97 32.93
CA ASP A 7 -25.80 6.79 34.36
C ASP A 7 -27.28 6.53 34.64
N PHE A 8 -28.18 7.14 33.84
CA PHE A 8 -29.61 6.91 33.94
C PHE A 8 -29.98 5.46 33.61
N LEU A 9 -29.30 4.82 32.64
CA LEU A 9 -29.53 3.43 32.29
C LEU A 9 -29.04 2.49 33.41
N ILE A 10 -27.89 2.79 34.04
CA ILE A 10 -27.28 1.95 35.09
C ILE A 10 -28.06 2.04 36.41
N LYS A 11 -28.51 3.25 36.79
CA LYS A 11 -29.16 3.52 38.08
C LYS A 11 -30.65 3.16 38.09
N THR A 12 -31.30 3.09 36.92
CA THR A 12 -32.73 2.80 36.83
C THR A 12 -33.03 1.31 37.04
N PRO A 13 -33.98 0.93 37.92
CA PRO A 13 -34.40 -0.45 38.07
C PRO A 13 -34.96 -1.03 36.77
N ILE A 14 -34.65 -2.30 36.47
CA ILE A 14 -35.09 -3.02 35.27
C ILE A 14 -36.61 -2.89 35.05
N LYS A 15 -37.41 -2.98 36.11
CA LYS A 15 -38.88 -2.84 36.04
C LYS A 15 -39.30 -1.50 35.42
N ASN A 16 -38.69 -0.40 35.85
CA ASN A 16 -39.00 0.93 35.34
C ASN A 16 -38.53 1.11 33.90
N ILE A 17 -37.40 0.48 33.52
CA ILE A 17 -36.91 0.47 32.15
C ILE A 17 -37.92 -0.24 31.24
N LEU A 18 -38.45 -1.40 31.65
CA LEU A 18 -39.45 -2.15 30.87
C LEU A 18 -40.76 -1.36 30.71
N GLU A 19 -41.22 -0.68 31.75
CA GLU A 19 -42.45 0.14 31.71
C GLU A 19 -42.33 1.37 30.80
N LYS A 20 -41.12 1.93 30.64
CA LYS A 20 -40.85 3.16 29.85
C LYS A 20 -39.79 2.96 28.77
N ILE A 21 -39.76 1.78 28.16
CA ILE A 21 -38.63 1.37 27.30
C ILE A 21 -38.39 2.32 26.11
N ASN A 22 -39.47 2.80 25.47
CA ASN A 22 -39.35 3.73 24.35
C ASN A 22 -38.74 5.08 24.78
N TYR A 23 -39.09 5.59 25.97
CA TYR A 23 -38.54 6.84 26.49
C TYR A 23 -37.02 6.71 26.70
N PHE A 24 -36.59 5.69 27.46
CA PHE A 24 -35.18 5.48 27.75
C PHE A 24 -34.36 5.16 26.50
N PHE A 25 -34.96 4.52 25.49
CA PHE A 25 -34.26 4.25 24.24
C PHE A 25 -34.04 5.52 23.41
N HIS A 26 -35.02 6.43 23.34
CA HIS A 26 -34.82 7.72 22.66
C HIS A 26 -33.82 8.60 23.39
N GLU A 27 -33.82 8.60 24.74
CA GLU A 27 -32.80 9.26 25.55
C GLU A 27 -31.40 8.70 25.25
N LEU A 28 -31.25 7.36 25.16
CA LEU A 28 -29.99 6.73 24.75
C LEU A 28 -29.53 7.15 23.35
N LEU A 29 -30.44 7.26 22.38
CA LEU A 29 -30.08 7.68 21.03
C LEU A 29 -29.55 9.12 21.02
N GLN A 30 -30.18 10.05 21.75
CA GLN A 30 -29.72 11.44 21.83
C GLN A 30 -28.33 11.55 22.48
N GLU A 31 -28.10 10.80 23.56
CA GLU A 31 -26.80 10.76 24.24
C GLU A 31 -25.70 10.17 23.35
N ILE A 32 -26.01 9.09 22.60
CA ILE A 32 -25.05 8.48 21.67
C ILE A 32 -24.78 9.40 20.47
N GLU A 33 -25.80 10.06 19.92
CA GLU A 33 -25.65 11.01 18.81
C GLU A 33 -24.74 12.17 19.18
N SER A 34 -24.95 12.76 20.37
CA SER A 34 -24.09 13.81 20.94
C SER A 34 -22.65 13.33 21.17
N TYR A 35 -22.49 12.12 21.70
CA TYR A 35 -21.18 11.52 21.96
C TYR A 35 -20.40 11.18 20.69
N LEU A 36 -21.05 10.59 19.67
CA LEU A 36 -20.42 10.18 18.42
C LEU A 36 -20.25 11.33 17.42
N GLN A 37 -21.06 12.39 17.54
CA GLN A 37 -21.20 13.46 16.54
C GLN A 37 -21.62 12.90 15.16
N ILE A 38 -22.54 11.94 15.16
CA ILE A 38 -23.05 11.27 13.97
C ILE A 38 -24.56 11.09 14.11
N GLU A 39 -25.31 11.42 13.07
CA GLU A 39 -26.77 11.30 13.05
C GLU A 39 -27.24 9.83 13.02
N VAL A 40 -28.39 9.55 13.64
CA VAL A 40 -29.06 8.23 13.60
C VAL A 40 -29.49 7.89 12.17
N ILE A 41 -29.33 6.63 11.72
CA ILE A 41 -29.75 6.22 10.36
C ILE A 41 -31.26 6.06 10.25
N TYR A 42 -31.87 5.50 11.27
CA TYR A 42 -33.27 5.13 11.26
C TYR A 42 -34.13 6.28 11.77
N THR A 43 -35.00 6.81 10.90
CA THR A 43 -35.89 7.92 11.23
C THR A 43 -37.06 7.50 12.14
N LYS A 44 -37.42 6.21 12.15
CA LYS A 44 -38.47 5.64 13.00
C LYS A 44 -38.03 4.32 13.62
N ILE A 45 -38.04 4.25 14.96
CA ILE A 45 -37.64 3.06 15.71
C ILE A 45 -38.77 2.69 16.68
N ASN A 46 -39.16 1.41 16.68
CA ASN A 46 -40.19 0.88 17.57
C ASN A 46 -39.66 -0.29 18.39
N ILE A 47 -39.85 -0.25 19.71
CA ILE A 47 -39.43 -1.33 20.62
C ILE A 47 -40.65 -2.03 21.19
N ILE A 48 -40.68 -3.34 21.01
CA ILE A 48 -41.79 -4.21 21.42
C ILE A 48 -41.27 -5.25 22.40
N LEU A 49 -41.89 -5.32 23.57
CA LEU A 49 -41.64 -6.36 24.56
C LEU A 49 -42.51 -7.59 24.25
N LYS A 50 -41.91 -8.77 24.10
CA LYS A 50 -42.60 -10.03 23.86
C LYS A 50 -42.65 -10.85 25.14
N ASN A 51 -43.85 -11.23 25.57
CA ASN A 51 -44.07 -12.12 26.71
C ASN A 51 -43.83 -13.61 26.39
N GLU A 52 -43.32 -13.92 25.20
CA GLU A 52 -43.00 -15.27 24.75
C GLU A 52 -41.51 -15.58 24.98
N ALA A 53 -41.22 -16.81 25.41
CA ALA A 53 -39.85 -17.33 25.46
C ALA A 53 -39.26 -17.43 24.04
N SER A 54 -37.95 -17.26 23.92
CA SER A 54 -37.30 -17.43 22.60
C SER A 54 -37.40 -18.91 22.18
N ILE A 55 -37.81 -19.20 20.93
CA ILE A 55 -37.87 -20.58 20.43
C ILE A 55 -36.44 -21.15 20.46
N SER A 56 -36.20 -22.06 21.40
CA SER A 56 -34.93 -22.77 21.56
C SER A 56 -34.68 -23.69 20.36
N GLY A 57 -34.06 -23.14 19.32
CA GLY A 57 -33.66 -23.92 18.14
C GLY A 57 -32.95 -23.18 17.01
N VAL A 58 -33.09 -21.84 16.86
CA VAL A 58 -32.56 -21.14 15.67
C VAL A 58 -32.02 -19.73 15.99
N VAL A 59 -31.06 -19.60 16.91
CA VAL A 59 -30.24 -18.38 16.95
C VAL A 59 -28.77 -18.75 16.91
N ASP A 60 -28.32 -19.13 15.71
CA ASP A 60 -26.90 -19.34 15.37
C ASP A 60 -26.07 -18.04 15.43
N ASN A 61 -26.71 -16.89 15.66
CA ASN A 61 -26.05 -15.59 15.72
C ASN A 61 -26.01 -15.03 17.16
N ILE A 62 -24.82 -15.07 17.75
CA ILE A 62 -24.47 -14.54 19.07
C ILE A 62 -24.78 -13.04 19.25
N PHE A 63 -24.93 -12.29 18.16
CA PHE A 63 -25.17 -10.85 18.16
C PHE A 63 -26.67 -10.47 18.10
N SER A 64 -27.54 -11.48 18.06
CA SER A 64 -29.01 -11.33 18.14
C SER A 64 -29.59 -11.92 19.41
N VAL A 65 -28.75 -12.16 20.43
CA VAL A 65 -29.21 -12.75 21.69
C VAL A 65 -30.28 -11.86 22.32
N GLY A 66 -31.44 -12.47 22.59
CA GLY A 66 -32.60 -11.86 23.24
C GLY A 66 -33.46 -10.94 22.38
N VAL A 67 -33.16 -10.80 21.07
CA VAL A 67 -33.83 -9.84 20.20
C VAL A 67 -34.14 -10.40 18.82
N ASP A 68 -35.32 -10.07 18.29
CA ASP A 68 -35.66 -10.20 16.87
C ASP A 68 -35.81 -8.80 16.23
N ARG A 69 -35.33 -8.65 14.99
CA ARG A 69 -35.29 -7.36 14.28
C ARG A 69 -36.00 -7.49 12.95
N SER A 70 -36.93 -6.59 12.67
CA SER A 70 -37.59 -6.50 11.37
C SER A 70 -37.58 -5.07 10.86
N TYR A 71 -37.29 -4.90 9.57
CA TYR A 71 -37.25 -3.62 8.89
C TYR A 71 -38.34 -3.56 7.82
N ASN A 72 -39.35 -2.72 8.02
CA ASN A 72 -40.47 -2.53 7.08
C ASN A 72 -40.75 -1.04 6.92
N ASN A 73 -40.85 -0.54 5.68
CA ASN A 73 -41.24 0.84 5.34
C ASN A 73 -40.50 1.92 6.17
N ASP A 74 -39.18 1.83 6.24
CA ASP A 74 -38.31 2.75 7.00
C ASP A 74 -38.53 2.78 8.52
N VAL A 75 -39.21 1.76 9.06
CA VAL A 75 -39.37 1.54 10.50
C VAL A 75 -38.53 0.34 10.94
N LEU A 76 -37.57 0.59 11.83
CA LEU A 76 -36.84 -0.46 12.54
C LEU A 76 -37.68 -0.93 13.74
N THR A 77 -38.14 -2.19 13.71
CA THR A 77 -38.83 -2.80 14.85
C THR A 77 -37.90 -3.77 15.57
N ILE A 78 -37.69 -3.53 16.86
CA ILE A 78 -36.85 -4.33 17.75
C ILE A 78 -37.78 -5.05 18.74
N LYS A 79 -37.83 -6.37 18.68
CA LYS A 79 -38.63 -7.22 19.59
C LYS A 79 -37.72 -7.85 20.62
N ILE A 80 -38.00 -7.66 21.91
CA ILE A 80 -37.18 -8.20 23.00
C ILE A 80 -37.95 -9.30 23.73
N PHE A 81 -37.34 -10.48 23.88
CA PHE A 81 -37.99 -11.65 24.49
C PHE A 81 -37.90 -11.63 26.03
N SER A 82 -38.92 -12.17 26.69
CA SER A 82 -39.08 -12.13 28.16
C SER A 82 -37.95 -12.81 28.93
N ASP A 83 -37.39 -13.91 28.42
CA ASP A 83 -36.27 -14.64 29.04
C ASP A 83 -34.99 -13.79 29.20
N PHE A 84 -34.91 -12.66 28.49
CA PHE A 84 -33.75 -11.77 28.48
C PHE A 84 -33.97 -10.43 29.17
N TYR A 85 -35.11 -10.22 29.84
CA TYR A 85 -35.40 -8.97 30.55
C TYR A 85 -34.38 -8.64 31.65
N GLN A 86 -33.77 -9.65 32.27
CA GLN A 86 -32.67 -9.44 33.23
C GLN A 86 -31.41 -8.79 32.63
N TYR A 87 -31.27 -8.84 31.29
CA TYR A 87 -30.17 -8.24 30.53
C TYR A 87 -30.61 -7.02 29.71
N ILE A 88 -31.78 -6.42 30.01
CA ILE A 88 -32.38 -5.35 29.19
C ILE A 88 -31.45 -4.15 28.99
N GLN A 89 -30.65 -3.79 29.99
CA GLN A 89 -29.69 -2.68 29.91
C GLN A 89 -28.62 -2.94 28.83
N TYR A 90 -28.09 -4.18 28.76
CA TYR A 90 -27.15 -4.59 27.72
C TYR A 90 -27.78 -4.57 26.34
N ILE A 91 -29.01 -5.10 26.24
CA ILE A 91 -29.75 -5.17 24.99
C ILE A 91 -30.06 -3.75 24.46
N MET A 92 -30.57 -2.86 25.30
CA MET A 92 -30.90 -1.49 24.91
C MET A 92 -29.68 -0.73 24.39
N LEU A 93 -28.55 -0.75 25.12
CA LEU A 93 -27.34 -0.07 24.67
C LEU A 93 -26.81 -0.67 23.35
N ARG A 94 -26.88 -1.99 23.20
CA ARG A 94 -26.52 -2.69 21.94
C ARG A 94 -27.35 -2.22 20.76
N GLU A 95 -28.67 -2.25 20.91
CA GLU A 95 -29.56 -1.89 19.83
C GLU A 95 -29.52 -0.39 19.53
N ALA A 96 -29.29 0.46 20.53
CA ALA A 96 -29.10 1.90 20.33
C ALA A 96 -27.86 2.18 19.48
N TYR A 97 -26.71 1.56 19.79
CA TYR A 97 -25.50 1.69 18.95
C TYR A 97 -25.71 1.17 17.52
N LYS A 98 -26.45 0.06 17.36
CA LYS A 98 -26.79 -0.46 16.02
C LYS A 98 -27.61 0.51 15.17
N CYS A 99 -28.32 1.46 15.78
CA CYS A 99 -29.07 2.47 15.04
C CYS A 99 -28.17 3.50 14.33
N PHE A 100 -26.88 3.55 14.68
CA PHE A 100 -25.87 4.38 14.02
C PHE A 100 -25.06 3.62 12.96
N ILE A 101 -25.35 2.33 12.76
CA ILE A 101 -24.69 1.48 11.76
C ILE A 101 -25.64 1.20 10.58
N PRO A 102 -25.19 1.41 9.34
CA PRO A 102 -26.00 1.16 8.16
C PRO A 102 -26.46 -0.30 8.06
N ASN A 103 -27.70 -0.51 7.62
CA ASN A 103 -28.33 -1.83 7.60
C ASN A 103 -27.50 -2.89 6.85
N PHE A 104 -26.83 -2.52 5.76
CA PHE A 104 -26.08 -3.45 4.92
C PHE A 104 -24.81 -4.02 5.60
N VAL A 105 -24.20 -3.29 6.55
CA VAL A 105 -23.06 -3.77 7.38
C VAL A 105 -23.49 -4.22 8.78
N ASN A 106 -24.73 -3.94 9.20
CA ASN A 106 -25.23 -4.26 10.55
C ASN A 106 -25.26 -5.77 10.89
N GLN A 107 -25.03 -6.63 9.90
CA GLN A 107 -24.91 -8.09 10.07
C GLN A 107 -23.46 -8.58 10.13
N MET A 108 -22.49 -7.69 9.97
CA MET A 108 -21.08 -8.07 10.00
C MET A 108 -20.62 -8.37 11.42
N LYS A 109 -20.01 -9.54 11.58
CA LYS A 109 -19.57 -10.05 12.89
C LYS A 109 -18.59 -9.11 13.56
N ILE A 110 -17.70 -8.51 12.78
CA ILE A 110 -16.67 -7.60 13.27
C ILE A 110 -17.25 -6.36 13.95
N ILE A 111 -18.31 -5.79 13.37
CA ILE A 111 -18.95 -4.60 13.91
C ILE A 111 -19.64 -4.93 15.23
N ASP A 112 -20.34 -6.07 15.26
CA ASP A 112 -20.98 -6.54 16.47
C ASP A 112 -19.99 -6.81 17.60
N ILE A 113 -18.77 -7.27 17.29
CA ILE A 113 -17.71 -7.44 18.28
C ILE A 113 -17.31 -6.12 18.91
N PHE A 114 -17.06 -5.08 18.10
CA PHE A 114 -16.71 -3.75 18.60
C PHE A 114 -17.80 -3.16 19.49
N ILE A 115 -19.07 -3.26 19.07
CA ILE A 115 -20.21 -2.77 19.85
C ILE A 115 -20.32 -3.54 21.17
N ASN A 116 -20.34 -4.87 21.13
CA ASN A 116 -20.49 -5.68 22.35
C ASN A 116 -19.34 -5.43 23.33
N GLN A 117 -18.13 -5.20 22.81
CA GLN A 117 -17.00 -4.83 23.66
C GLN A 117 -17.20 -3.49 24.35
N LYS A 118 -17.65 -2.48 23.63
CA LYS A 118 -17.93 -1.19 24.23
C LYS A 118 -19.02 -1.27 25.29
N ILE A 119 -20.08 -2.06 25.06
CA ILE A 119 -21.15 -2.28 26.04
C ILE A 119 -20.59 -2.93 27.31
N LEU A 120 -19.73 -3.95 27.17
CA LEU A 120 -19.11 -4.60 28.33
C LEU A 120 -18.27 -3.61 29.14
N ILE A 121 -17.53 -2.71 28.47
CA ILE A 121 -16.76 -1.64 29.12
C ILE A 121 -17.68 -0.67 29.86
N ASP A 122 -18.73 -0.20 29.18
CA ASP A 122 -19.63 0.85 29.67
C ASP A 122 -20.54 0.36 30.81
N LEU A 123 -20.94 -0.92 30.80
CA LEU A 123 -21.86 -1.52 31.78
C LEU A 123 -21.17 -2.44 32.80
N ASN A 124 -19.84 -2.42 32.90
CA ASN A 124 -19.07 -3.32 33.78
C ASN A 124 -19.45 -3.25 35.28
N LYS A 125 -20.11 -2.18 35.72
CA LYS A 125 -20.56 -1.99 37.11
C LYS A 125 -21.81 -2.80 37.47
N LEU A 126 -22.53 -3.36 36.50
CA LEU A 126 -23.74 -4.15 36.75
C LEU A 126 -23.40 -5.55 37.27
N LYS A 127 -24.18 -6.04 38.25
CA LYS A 127 -23.99 -7.39 38.82
C LYS A 127 -24.10 -8.51 37.78
N SER A 128 -24.94 -8.33 36.77
CA SER A 128 -25.16 -9.29 35.66
C SER A 128 -24.04 -9.30 34.60
N SER A 129 -22.98 -8.49 34.75
CA SER A 129 -21.88 -8.40 33.77
C SER A 129 -21.16 -9.72 33.57
N ASN A 130 -20.89 -10.46 34.64
CA ASN A 130 -20.22 -11.76 34.56
C ASN A 130 -21.08 -12.81 33.83
N GLU A 131 -22.39 -12.83 34.11
CA GLU A 131 -23.33 -13.77 33.51
C GLU A 131 -23.53 -13.49 32.00
N TRP A 132 -23.68 -12.20 31.64
CA TRP A 132 -23.75 -11.78 30.24
C TRP A 132 -22.45 -12.13 29.49
N ASN A 133 -21.30 -11.84 30.10
CA ASN A 133 -19.99 -12.15 29.50
C ASN A 133 -19.81 -13.67 29.29
N LEU A 134 -20.18 -14.51 30.27
CA LEU A 134 -20.16 -15.97 30.12
C LEU A 134 -21.09 -16.45 28.99
N LEU A 135 -22.30 -15.88 28.93
CA LEU A 135 -23.29 -16.20 27.91
C LEU A 135 -22.82 -15.84 26.50
N ILE A 136 -22.13 -14.70 26.33
CA ILE A 136 -21.53 -14.29 25.05
C ILE A 136 -20.29 -15.12 24.73
N ARG A 137 -19.38 -15.33 25.70
CA ARG A 137 -18.13 -16.10 25.52
C ARG A 137 -18.39 -17.55 25.12
N ASN A 138 -19.30 -18.25 25.78
CA ASN A 138 -19.60 -19.65 25.44
C ASN A 138 -20.11 -19.81 24.01
N LYS A 139 -20.83 -18.81 23.49
CA LYS A 139 -21.28 -18.82 22.10
C LYS A 139 -20.21 -18.34 21.12
N LEU A 140 -19.31 -17.43 21.54
CA LEU A 140 -18.12 -17.00 20.78
C LEU A 140 -17.08 -18.10 20.63
N VAL A 141 -16.91 -19.02 21.59
CA VAL A 141 -15.94 -20.13 21.50
C VAL A 141 -16.20 -21.05 20.29
N ASN A 142 -17.44 -21.12 19.81
CA ASN A 142 -17.79 -21.82 18.57
C ASN A 142 -17.50 -21.00 17.29
N TYR A 143 -17.30 -19.69 17.42
CA TYR A 143 -16.94 -18.74 16.36
C TYR A 143 -15.45 -18.36 16.45
N GLU A 144 -14.64 -19.01 15.62
CA GLU A 144 -13.19 -18.86 15.48
C GLU A 144 -12.68 -17.41 15.54
N PHE A 145 -11.41 -17.27 15.98
CA PHE A 145 -10.55 -16.09 15.84
C PHE A 145 -10.84 -14.91 16.79
N ILE A 146 -12.09 -14.77 17.26
CA ILE A 146 -12.56 -13.52 17.86
C ILE A 146 -12.07 -13.31 19.29
N SER A 147 -11.86 -14.35 20.11
CA SER A 147 -11.56 -14.18 21.55
C SER A 147 -10.23 -13.46 21.83
N GLY A 148 -9.20 -13.69 21.00
CA GLY A 148 -7.92 -12.98 21.10
C GLY A 148 -8.03 -11.50 20.72
N GLU A 149 -8.81 -11.18 19.69
CA GLU A 149 -9.11 -9.80 19.29
C GLU A 149 -10.09 -9.12 20.25
N PHE A 150 -10.95 -9.89 20.93
CA PHE A 150 -11.92 -9.44 21.91
C PHE A 150 -11.20 -8.69 23.04
N ASP A 151 -10.28 -9.34 23.73
CA ASP A 151 -9.59 -8.73 24.88
C ASP A 151 -8.65 -7.58 24.43
N ARG A 152 -8.11 -7.61 23.20
CA ARG A 152 -7.31 -6.52 22.61
C ARG A 152 -8.12 -5.24 22.41
N LEU A 153 -9.36 -5.39 21.91
CA LEU A 153 -10.28 -4.28 21.73
C LEU A 153 -10.67 -3.63 23.06
N GLU A 154 -10.77 -4.39 24.15
CA GLU A 154 -11.20 -3.84 25.44
C GLU A 154 -10.30 -2.68 25.89
N ASN A 155 -8.98 -2.87 25.84
CA ASN A 155 -8.01 -1.86 26.24
C ASN A 155 -7.90 -0.71 25.23
N PHE A 156 -8.06 -1.01 23.94
CA PHE A 156 -8.07 0.01 22.92
C PHE A 156 -9.27 0.95 23.06
N LEU A 157 -10.49 0.40 23.19
CA LEU A 157 -11.73 1.16 23.25
C LEU A 157 -11.92 1.97 24.54
N LYS A 158 -11.11 1.73 25.58
CA LYS A 158 -11.07 2.54 26.82
C LYS A 158 -10.38 3.91 26.66
N ARG A 159 -9.66 4.15 25.56
CA ARG A 159 -8.94 5.42 25.36
C ARG A 159 -9.94 6.57 25.18
N GLU A 160 -9.72 7.67 25.89
CA GLU A 160 -10.56 8.87 25.79
C GLU A 160 -10.13 9.75 24.59
N SER A 161 -11.02 10.63 24.14
CA SER A 161 -10.69 11.63 23.12
C SER A 161 -9.80 12.73 23.71
N THR A 162 -9.04 13.39 22.83
CA THR A 162 -8.31 14.63 23.12
C THR A 162 -8.89 15.77 22.28
N GLU A 163 -8.43 17.01 22.46
CA GLU A 163 -8.84 18.13 21.61
C GLU A 163 -8.58 17.89 20.10
N LYS A 164 -7.58 17.06 19.76
CA LYS A 164 -7.12 16.84 18.38
C LYS A 164 -7.39 15.43 17.84
N ILE A 165 -7.76 14.47 18.69
CA ILE A 165 -7.89 13.06 18.30
C ILE A 165 -9.16 12.47 18.93
N ASP A 166 -10.03 11.90 18.09
CA ASP A 166 -11.19 11.13 18.51
C ASP A 166 -10.81 9.91 19.35
N SER A 167 -11.70 9.49 20.25
CA SER A 167 -11.53 8.18 20.89
C SER A 167 -11.60 7.07 19.84
N PRO A 168 -10.93 5.94 20.04
CA PRO A 168 -11.04 4.77 19.16
C PRO A 168 -12.46 4.37 18.77
N PHE A 169 -13.40 4.49 19.70
CA PHE A 169 -14.79 4.12 19.46
C PHE A 169 -15.53 5.18 18.62
N ILE A 170 -15.29 6.48 18.86
CA ILE A 170 -15.83 7.54 17.99
C ILE A 170 -15.26 7.38 16.58
N PHE A 171 -13.94 7.19 16.48
CA PHE A 171 -13.26 6.94 15.21
C PHE A 171 -13.83 5.72 14.48
N PHE A 172 -14.15 4.62 15.20
CA PHE A 172 -14.79 3.43 14.63
C PHE A 172 -16.11 3.73 13.91
N PHE A 173 -17.02 4.50 14.51
CA PHE A 173 -18.29 4.85 13.85
C PHE A 173 -18.08 5.80 12.67
N LYS A 174 -17.22 6.81 12.82
CA LYS A 174 -16.87 7.73 11.71
C LYS A 174 -16.24 6.95 10.55
N TYR A 175 -15.32 6.03 10.84
CA TYR A 175 -14.66 5.17 9.87
C TYR A 175 -15.66 4.25 9.14
N ILE A 176 -16.57 3.60 9.87
CA ILE A 176 -17.61 2.76 9.24
C ILE A 176 -18.47 3.59 8.31
N ARG A 177 -18.97 4.74 8.77
CA ARG A 177 -19.82 5.62 7.96
C ARG A 177 -19.13 6.08 6.68
N LYS A 178 -17.83 6.40 6.76
CA LYS A 178 -17.04 6.84 5.60
C LYS A 178 -16.71 5.70 4.63
N ASN A 179 -16.56 4.46 5.11
CA ASN A 179 -16.00 3.32 4.34
C ASN A 179 -16.98 2.15 4.13
N ILE A 180 -18.27 2.42 4.26
CA ILE A 180 -19.41 1.50 4.10
C ILE A 180 -19.18 0.39 3.06
N GLN A 181 -18.91 0.76 1.81
CA GLN A 181 -18.92 -0.18 0.69
C GLN A 181 -17.71 -1.13 0.69
N ILE A 182 -16.61 -0.76 1.35
CA ILE A 182 -15.33 -1.54 1.34
C ILE A 182 -15.30 -2.55 2.46
N ILE A 183 -15.92 -2.19 3.59
CA ILE A 183 -15.95 -3.03 4.79
C ILE A 183 -16.69 -4.35 4.45
N GLY A 184 -17.74 -4.29 3.61
CA GLY A 184 -18.46 -5.48 3.14
C GLY A 184 -17.61 -6.46 2.31
N ASP A 185 -16.61 -5.97 1.57
CA ASP A 185 -15.77 -6.77 0.67
C ASP A 185 -14.53 -7.37 1.38
N SER A 186 -14.17 -6.90 2.58
CA SER A 186 -12.86 -7.16 3.22
C SER A 186 -12.92 -7.54 4.70
N GLU A 187 -13.89 -8.37 5.12
CA GLU A 187 -14.11 -8.75 6.52
C GLU A 187 -12.84 -9.29 7.22
N GLN A 188 -11.94 -9.97 6.50
CA GLN A 188 -10.75 -10.62 7.08
C GLN A 188 -9.64 -9.65 7.52
N ASN A 189 -9.53 -8.45 6.93
CA ASN A 189 -8.43 -7.51 7.20
C ASN A 189 -8.88 -6.22 7.90
N PHE A 190 -10.16 -6.09 8.26
CA PHE A 190 -10.71 -4.85 8.82
C PHE A 190 -9.95 -4.36 10.05
N TYR A 191 -9.58 -5.24 10.99
CA TYR A 191 -8.86 -4.85 12.21
C TYR A 191 -7.53 -4.18 11.90
N GLU A 192 -6.70 -4.80 11.06
CA GLU A 192 -5.37 -4.29 10.71
C GLU A 192 -5.46 -2.94 10.03
N THR A 193 -6.36 -2.80 9.05
CA THR A 193 -6.61 -1.54 8.34
C THR A 193 -7.11 -0.46 9.29
N PHE A 194 -8.11 -0.77 10.12
CA PHE A 194 -8.68 0.19 11.07
C PHE A 194 -7.66 0.67 12.10
N PHE A 195 -6.85 -0.24 12.66
CA PHE A 195 -5.77 0.13 13.57
C PHE A 195 -4.71 0.98 12.87
N LYS A 196 -4.28 0.60 11.66
CA LYS A 196 -3.32 1.37 10.85
C LYS A 196 -3.79 2.82 10.68
N GLU A 197 -5.04 3.03 10.29
CA GLU A 197 -5.62 4.37 10.08
C GLU A 197 -5.67 5.18 11.39
N PHE A 198 -6.16 4.57 12.48
CA PHE A 198 -6.19 5.25 13.79
C PHE A 198 -4.78 5.64 14.27
N TYR A 199 -3.80 4.75 14.08
CA TYR A 199 -2.42 5.00 14.49
C TYR A 199 -1.75 6.12 13.68
N LEU A 200 -2.02 6.20 12.37
CA LEU A 200 -1.52 7.27 11.53
C LEU A 200 -2.04 8.64 11.99
N ILE A 201 -3.34 8.74 12.29
CA ILE A 201 -3.96 9.97 12.80
C ILE A 201 -3.37 10.33 14.17
N SER A 202 -3.31 9.37 15.09
CA SER A 202 -2.81 9.63 16.44
C SER A 202 -1.32 10.01 16.48
N SER A 203 -0.49 9.49 15.57
CA SER A 203 0.94 9.83 15.49
C SER A 203 1.20 11.33 15.22
N LYS A 204 0.25 12.05 14.61
CA LYS A 204 0.34 13.50 14.33
C LYS A 204 0.29 14.37 15.60
N SER A 205 0.06 13.78 16.78
CA SER A 205 -0.10 14.48 18.07
C SER A 205 1.09 14.42 19.03
N LEU A 206 2.14 13.63 18.76
CA LEU A 206 3.25 13.37 19.70
C LEU A 206 4.20 14.57 19.95
N PHE A 207 3.81 15.79 19.58
CA PHE A 207 4.71 16.94 19.42
C PHE A 207 4.66 17.87 20.63
N ASN A 208 5.29 17.43 21.72
CA ASN A 208 5.51 18.25 22.91
C ASN A 208 6.89 17.95 23.49
N ASP A 209 7.70 18.98 23.76
CA ASP A 209 9.10 18.81 24.18
C ASP A 209 9.23 18.04 25.51
N GLU A 210 8.29 18.19 26.44
CA GLU A 210 8.26 17.45 27.70
C GLU A 210 7.87 15.97 27.49
N ILE A 211 6.94 15.69 26.56
CA ILE A 211 6.57 14.33 26.16
C ILE A 211 7.76 13.64 25.48
N ILE A 212 8.46 14.33 24.58
CA ILE A 212 9.65 13.80 23.90
C ILE A 212 10.77 13.51 24.89
N GLU A 213 11.01 14.41 25.85
CA GLU A 213 11.94 14.19 26.94
C GLU A 213 11.52 13.01 27.82
N THR A 214 10.22 12.84 28.07
CA THR A 214 9.66 11.70 28.81
C THR A 214 9.92 10.39 28.05
N ILE A 215 9.69 10.34 26.73
CA ILE A 215 9.99 9.16 25.88
C ILE A 215 11.48 8.80 25.94
N ARG A 216 12.37 9.81 25.85
CA ARG A 216 13.82 9.60 25.96
C ARG A 216 14.20 8.99 27.31
N VAL A 217 13.67 9.54 28.40
CA VAL A 217 13.92 9.06 29.76
C VAL A 217 13.36 7.64 29.94
N LEU A 218 12.16 7.36 29.47
CA LEU A 218 11.56 6.03 29.50
C LEU A 218 12.39 5.00 28.74
N ASN A 219 12.89 5.36 27.55
CA ASN A 219 13.77 4.47 26.80
C ASN A 219 15.06 4.18 27.58
N LYS A 220 15.63 5.16 28.28
CA LYS A 220 16.80 4.92 29.16
C LYS A 220 16.45 3.99 30.32
N ILE A 221 15.37 4.27 31.05
CA ILE A 221 14.92 3.44 32.18
C ILE A 221 14.67 2.00 31.71
N PHE A 222 13.91 1.81 30.63
CA PHE A 222 13.56 0.48 30.14
C PHE A 222 14.76 -0.32 29.63
N ASN A 223 15.75 0.32 29.00
CA ASN A 223 16.98 -0.37 28.60
C ASN A 223 17.86 -0.79 29.81
N GLN A 224 17.80 -0.06 30.92
CA GLN A 224 18.54 -0.39 32.15
C GLN A 224 17.86 -1.49 32.97
N VAL A 225 16.56 -1.31 33.24
CA VAL A 225 15.76 -2.25 34.04
C VAL A 225 15.45 -3.52 33.24
N LYS A 226 15.31 -3.41 31.92
CA LYS A 226 14.97 -4.48 30.96
C LYS A 226 13.57 -5.10 31.12
N TYR A 227 12.91 -4.95 32.27
CA TYR A 227 11.57 -5.49 32.50
C TYR A 227 10.46 -4.48 32.19
N TYR A 228 9.32 -5.01 31.74
CA TYR A 228 8.07 -4.26 31.83
C TYR A 228 7.57 -4.39 33.27
N SER A 229 7.22 -3.27 33.88
CA SER A 229 6.79 -3.19 35.27
C SER A 229 5.59 -2.23 35.38
N ALA A 230 4.98 -2.13 36.56
CA ALA A 230 3.86 -1.22 36.75
C ALA A 230 4.33 0.24 36.60
N LEU A 231 3.41 1.14 36.25
CA LEU A 231 3.71 2.57 36.10
C LEU A 231 4.33 3.17 37.38
N LEU A 232 3.96 2.67 38.56
CA LEU A 232 4.54 3.07 39.85
C LEU A 232 6.04 2.75 39.91
N ASP A 233 6.45 1.55 39.48
CA ASP A 233 7.87 1.16 39.52
C ASP A 233 8.72 2.10 38.63
N TYR A 234 8.17 2.59 37.51
CA TYR A 234 8.84 3.57 36.65
C TYR A 234 9.02 4.94 37.31
N GLN A 235 8.15 5.32 38.26
CA GLN A 235 8.30 6.55 39.05
C GLN A 235 9.45 6.41 40.05
N ASP A 236 9.57 5.24 40.67
CA ASP A 236 10.67 4.92 41.59
C ASP A 236 12.00 4.86 40.84
N TYR A 237 12.04 4.16 39.69
CA TYR A 237 13.21 4.12 38.83
C TYR A 237 13.61 5.51 38.31
N PHE A 238 12.63 6.37 37.98
CA PHE A 238 12.92 7.74 37.59
C PHE A 238 13.65 8.49 38.71
N SER A 239 13.14 8.42 39.94
CA SER A 239 13.74 9.12 41.09
C SER A 239 15.14 8.59 41.37
N LEU A 240 15.28 7.26 41.48
CA LEU A 240 16.55 6.58 41.73
C LEU A 240 17.59 6.87 40.64
N PHE A 241 17.22 6.76 39.36
CA PHE A 241 18.15 6.98 38.26
C PHE A 241 18.49 8.46 38.07
N LYS A 242 17.61 9.37 38.46
CA LYS A 242 17.91 10.81 38.46
C LYS A 242 18.87 11.18 39.57
N GLU A 243 18.67 10.67 40.78
CA GLU A 243 19.57 10.87 41.93
C GLU A 243 20.96 10.27 41.67
N ASN A 244 21.02 9.08 41.08
CA ASN A 244 22.27 8.41 40.73
C ASN A 244 22.95 8.96 39.46
N GLY A 245 22.40 9.99 38.81
CA GLY A 245 22.96 10.59 37.60
C GLY A 245 22.86 9.73 36.34
N VAL A 246 22.13 8.61 36.37
CA VAL A 246 21.90 7.72 35.20
C VAL A 246 21.00 8.40 34.16
N ILE A 247 20.03 9.20 34.60
CA ILE A 247 19.22 10.06 33.74
C ILE A 247 19.43 11.54 34.09
N GLU A 248 19.95 12.28 33.12
CA GLU A 248 20.00 13.74 33.20
C GLU A 248 18.73 14.30 32.55
N THR A 249 17.89 14.99 33.32
CA THR A 249 16.65 15.60 32.83
C THR A 249 16.16 16.75 33.71
N LYS A 250 15.50 17.73 33.09
CA LYS A 250 14.81 18.83 33.79
C LYS A 250 13.41 18.46 34.27
N LEU A 251 12.85 17.33 33.83
CA LEU A 251 11.52 16.87 34.26
C LEU A 251 11.47 16.68 35.77
N SER A 252 10.40 17.14 36.41
CA SER A 252 10.06 16.76 37.78
C SER A 252 9.40 15.38 37.78
N LEU A 253 9.39 14.70 38.94
CA LEU A 253 8.69 13.42 39.08
C LEU A 253 7.19 13.54 38.76
N ASN A 254 6.56 14.63 39.22
CA ASN A 254 5.16 14.93 38.93
C ASN A 254 4.92 15.05 37.42
N LYS A 255 5.79 15.80 36.72
CA LYS A 255 5.62 16.00 35.28
C LYS A 255 5.91 14.75 34.47
N PHE A 256 6.95 14.00 34.85
CA PHE A 256 7.22 12.68 34.27
C PHE A 256 6.02 11.74 34.43
N THR A 257 5.39 11.73 35.60
CA THR A 257 4.20 10.90 35.89
C THR A 257 3.00 11.30 35.03
N GLU A 258 2.72 12.60 34.95
CA GLU A 258 1.64 13.15 34.12
C GLU A 258 1.83 12.77 32.65
N ASN A 259 3.04 13.00 32.11
CA ASN A 259 3.38 12.69 30.74
C ASN A 259 3.36 11.18 30.47
N MET A 260 3.77 10.35 31.42
CA MET A 260 3.67 8.89 31.32
C MET A 260 2.22 8.42 31.22
N GLN A 261 1.34 9.00 32.03
CA GLN A 261 -0.08 8.71 31.98
C GLN A 261 -0.68 9.16 30.63
N TRP A 262 -0.23 10.29 30.11
CA TRP A 262 -0.59 10.75 28.78
C TRP A 262 -0.14 9.76 27.69
N ILE A 263 1.14 9.35 27.69
CA ILE A 263 1.70 8.40 26.72
C ILE A 263 0.90 7.10 26.72
N LYS A 264 0.60 6.56 27.91
CA LYS A 264 -0.17 5.34 28.07
C LYS A 264 -1.58 5.45 27.47
N ASN A 265 -2.24 6.59 27.68
CA ASN A 265 -3.64 6.77 27.28
C ASN A 265 -3.80 7.16 25.80
N PHE A 266 -2.83 7.89 25.23
CA PHE A 266 -3.00 8.56 23.95
C PHE A 266 -2.00 8.15 22.86
N SER A 267 -0.98 7.35 23.17
CA SER A 267 0.02 6.91 22.18
C SER A 267 -0.02 5.39 21.88
N SER A 268 0.78 4.97 20.89
CA SER A 268 1.10 3.57 20.61
C SER A 268 2.42 3.12 21.24
N LEU A 269 3.00 3.92 22.15
CA LEU A 269 4.29 3.61 22.74
C LEU A 269 4.12 2.72 23.98
N SER A 270 4.77 1.56 23.96
CA SER A 270 4.81 0.61 25.08
C SER A 270 6.14 -0.13 25.16
N PRO A 271 6.43 -0.79 26.29
CA PRO A 271 7.56 -1.70 26.40
C PRO A 271 7.42 -2.82 25.38
N SER A 272 8.35 -2.92 24.43
CA SER A 272 8.41 -4.05 23.50
C SER A 272 9.81 -4.64 23.47
N TYR A 273 9.95 -5.83 22.88
CA TYR A 273 11.26 -6.44 22.72
C TYR A 273 11.46 -6.87 21.27
N LYS A 274 12.70 -6.75 20.84
CA LYS A 274 13.15 -7.35 19.59
C LYS A 274 13.67 -8.75 19.86
N ILE A 275 13.39 -9.66 18.93
CA ILE A 275 13.75 -11.07 19.04
C ILE A 275 15.02 -11.37 18.28
N ASN A 276 15.93 -12.10 18.93
CA ASN A 276 17.09 -12.73 18.34
C ASN A 276 16.67 -14.09 17.76
N TRP A 277 16.16 -14.08 16.52
CA TRP A 277 15.64 -15.28 15.87
C TRP A 277 16.61 -16.46 15.84
N PRO A 278 17.93 -16.25 15.59
CA PRO A 278 18.89 -17.35 15.61
C PRO A 278 19.01 -18.08 16.94
N SER A 279 18.79 -17.40 18.08
CA SER A 279 18.76 -18.04 19.40
C SER A 279 17.66 -19.11 19.53
N LEU A 280 16.63 -19.04 18.68
CA LEU A 280 15.48 -19.96 18.61
C LEU A 280 15.57 -20.94 17.43
N ASN A 281 16.75 -21.14 16.84
CA ASN A 281 16.97 -21.98 15.66
C ASN A 281 16.18 -21.52 14.40
N ILE A 282 15.99 -20.20 14.27
CA ILE A 282 15.36 -19.54 13.12
C ILE A 282 16.35 -18.57 12.49
N LEU A 283 16.50 -18.63 11.17
CA LEU A 283 17.32 -17.69 10.43
C LEU A 283 16.51 -16.46 10.03
N SER A 284 17.14 -15.29 10.10
CA SER A 284 16.64 -14.06 9.46
C SER A 284 17.50 -13.78 8.23
N ILE A 285 16.86 -13.66 7.07
CA ILE A 285 17.55 -13.54 5.78
C ILE A 285 16.92 -12.38 5.03
N ASN A 286 17.71 -11.36 4.71
CA ASN A 286 17.26 -10.30 3.81
C ASN A 286 17.23 -10.83 2.37
N CYS A 287 16.18 -10.49 1.62
CA CYS A 287 16.02 -10.90 0.24
C CYS A 287 15.55 -9.75 -0.65
N CYS A 288 16.22 -9.60 -1.80
CA CYS A 288 15.80 -8.73 -2.88
C CYS A 288 15.59 -9.56 -4.15
N PHE A 289 14.41 -9.43 -4.76
CA PHE A 289 14.03 -10.05 -6.03
C PHE A 289 13.92 -8.96 -7.10
N LYS A 290 14.59 -9.17 -8.23
CA LYS A 290 14.38 -8.41 -9.47
C LYS A 290 13.78 -9.34 -10.51
N PHE A 291 12.50 -9.18 -10.82
CA PHE A 291 11.76 -10.08 -11.70
C PHE A 291 12.03 -9.79 -13.18
N ASN A 292 11.86 -10.80 -14.02
CA ASN A 292 11.92 -10.65 -15.47
C ASN A 292 10.74 -9.76 -15.94
N PRO A 293 10.98 -8.68 -16.72
CA PRO A 293 9.93 -7.72 -17.10
C PRO A 293 8.82 -8.30 -17.97
N ILE A 294 9.00 -9.50 -18.53
CA ILE A 294 7.94 -10.20 -19.27
C ILE A 294 6.84 -10.75 -18.36
N ILE A 295 7.13 -10.95 -17.07
CA ILE A 295 6.17 -11.52 -16.11
C ILE A 295 5.24 -10.41 -15.65
N LYS A 296 3.94 -10.68 -15.66
CA LYS A 296 2.93 -9.70 -15.27
C LYS A 296 3.04 -9.40 -13.78
N ARG A 297 2.89 -8.14 -13.40
CA ARG A 297 2.94 -7.72 -11.99
C ARG A 297 1.87 -8.41 -11.13
N SER A 298 0.66 -8.57 -11.67
CA SER A 298 -0.44 -9.27 -11.01
C SER A 298 -0.12 -10.75 -10.74
N GLU A 299 0.59 -11.42 -11.63
CA GLU A 299 1.06 -12.79 -11.43
C GLU A 299 2.10 -12.88 -10.31
N ILE A 300 3.02 -11.91 -10.24
CA ILE A 300 4.00 -11.83 -9.15
C ILE A 300 3.31 -11.61 -7.80
N ALA A 301 2.38 -10.65 -7.74
CA ALA A 301 1.61 -10.34 -6.54
C ALA A 301 0.84 -11.56 -6.00
N LYS A 302 0.27 -12.39 -6.89
CA LYS A 302 -0.51 -13.60 -6.51
C LYS A 302 0.28 -14.60 -5.68
N PHE A 303 1.55 -14.85 -6.01
CA PHE A 303 2.33 -15.84 -5.25
C PHE A 303 3.22 -15.21 -4.17
N ILE A 304 3.73 -13.98 -4.34
CA ILE A 304 4.65 -13.40 -3.36
C ILE A 304 3.98 -13.21 -2.00
N ASN A 305 2.69 -12.87 -1.99
CA ASN A 305 1.89 -12.72 -0.78
C ASN A 305 1.66 -14.06 -0.04
N GLU A 306 1.79 -15.20 -0.73
CA GLU A 306 1.68 -16.54 -0.15
C GLU A 306 3.06 -17.21 0.06
N LEU A 307 4.16 -16.53 -0.24
CA LEU A 307 5.51 -17.12 -0.21
C LEU A 307 5.88 -17.57 1.22
N PRO A 308 6.16 -18.87 1.45
CA PRO A 308 6.40 -19.36 2.80
C PRO A 308 7.56 -18.66 3.49
N PHE A 309 7.33 -18.25 4.72
CA PHE A 309 8.28 -17.57 5.61
C PHE A 309 8.75 -16.18 5.18
N PHE A 310 8.31 -15.66 4.04
CA PHE A 310 8.59 -14.30 3.62
C PHE A 310 7.81 -13.31 4.47
N VAL A 311 8.47 -12.24 4.90
CA VAL A 311 7.93 -11.23 5.80
C VAL A 311 8.32 -9.87 5.23
N LEU A 312 7.36 -8.95 5.25
CA LEU A 312 7.50 -7.58 4.75
C LEU A 312 7.67 -7.53 3.23
N LEU A 313 6.79 -6.80 2.57
CA LEU A 313 6.87 -6.56 1.13
C LEU A 313 7.02 -5.06 0.91
N LYS A 314 8.16 -4.69 0.35
CA LYS A 314 8.40 -3.35 -0.20
C LYS A 314 8.68 -3.53 -1.68
N ASP A 315 8.18 -2.62 -2.50
CA ASP A 315 8.33 -2.70 -3.94
C ASP A 315 8.85 -1.42 -4.58
N SER A 316 9.45 -1.57 -5.76
CA SER A 316 9.96 -0.47 -6.59
C SER A 316 9.55 -0.69 -8.05
N ARG A 317 9.10 0.38 -8.73
CA ARG A 317 8.27 0.28 -9.95
C ARG A 317 8.75 1.05 -11.18
N ASN A 318 9.96 1.62 -11.17
CA ASN A 318 10.53 2.48 -12.23
C ASN A 318 10.88 1.77 -13.57
N SER A 319 10.26 0.62 -13.85
CA SER A 319 10.42 -0.18 -15.07
C SER A 319 9.18 -1.06 -15.33
N PHE A 320 9.05 -1.67 -16.51
CA PHE A 320 8.03 -2.69 -16.76
C PHE A 320 8.22 -3.87 -15.81
N GLY A 321 9.48 -4.17 -15.47
CA GLY A 321 9.83 -5.12 -14.42
C GLY A 321 9.47 -4.65 -13.02
N PHE A 322 9.36 -5.62 -12.12
CA PHE A 322 8.96 -5.44 -10.73
C PHE A 322 10.10 -5.86 -9.81
N GLU A 323 10.34 -5.09 -8.76
CA GLU A 323 11.35 -5.39 -7.76
C GLU A 323 10.73 -5.45 -6.37
N ILE A 324 11.10 -6.47 -5.61
CA ILE A 324 10.56 -6.71 -4.27
C ILE A 324 11.71 -6.88 -3.30
N GLU A 325 11.62 -6.17 -2.17
CA GLU A 325 12.48 -6.37 -1.01
C GLU A 325 11.66 -6.83 0.19
N GLY A 326 12.23 -7.77 0.94
CA GLY A 326 11.69 -8.24 2.21
C GLY A 326 12.69 -9.10 2.96
N TYR A 327 12.23 -9.85 3.94
CA TYR A 327 13.09 -10.78 4.67
C TYR A 327 12.37 -12.08 5.00
N PHE A 328 13.11 -13.18 4.94
CA PHE A 328 12.66 -14.46 5.46
C PHE A 328 12.97 -14.55 6.94
N VAL A 329 12.00 -15.02 7.72
CA VAL A 329 12.23 -15.49 9.10
C VAL A 329 11.96 -16.99 9.07
N ILE A 330 12.95 -17.83 8.83
CA ILE A 330 12.74 -19.23 8.42
C ILE A 330 13.38 -20.21 9.41
N PRO A 331 12.69 -21.27 9.86
CA PRO A 331 13.34 -22.30 10.68
C PRO A 331 14.53 -22.91 9.92
N LYS A 332 15.65 -23.11 10.60
CA LYS A 332 16.93 -23.51 9.98
C LYS A 332 16.81 -24.77 9.11
N ILE A 333 15.94 -25.70 9.50
CA ILE A 333 15.67 -26.96 8.78
C ILE A 333 15.14 -26.76 7.34
N TYR A 334 14.51 -25.62 7.04
CA TYR A 334 13.95 -25.33 5.70
C TYR A 334 14.89 -24.51 4.80
N PHE A 335 16.06 -24.08 5.30
CA PHE A 335 16.93 -23.16 4.57
C PHE A 335 17.49 -23.76 3.26
N ASN A 336 17.81 -25.05 3.26
CA ASN A 336 18.29 -25.73 2.05
C ASN A 336 17.18 -25.85 1.00
N ASP A 337 15.94 -26.10 1.41
CA ASP A 337 14.79 -26.16 0.50
C ASP A 337 14.50 -24.78 -0.11
N LEU A 338 14.64 -23.70 0.66
CA LEU A 338 14.57 -22.34 0.14
C LEU A 338 15.67 -22.09 -0.90
N LYS A 339 16.91 -22.48 -0.65
CA LYS A 339 18.00 -22.35 -1.64
C LYS A 339 17.71 -23.13 -2.92
N ILE A 340 17.20 -24.36 -2.81
CA ILE A 340 16.80 -25.18 -3.97
C ILE A 340 15.65 -24.53 -4.73
N TYR A 341 14.64 -24.03 -4.02
CA TYR A 341 13.51 -23.28 -4.59
C TYR A 341 13.99 -22.05 -5.37
N LEU A 342 14.82 -21.20 -4.76
CA LEU A 342 15.35 -19.98 -5.39
C LEU A 342 16.33 -20.28 -6.52
N LYS A 343 17.04 -21.42 -6.48
CA LYS A 343 17.83 -21.89 -7.62
C LYS A 343 16.92 -22.24 -8.79
N LYS A 344 15.89 -23.05 -8.59
CA LYS A 344 14.90 -23.36 -9.64
C LYS A 344 14.23 -22.11 -10.18
N PHE A 345 13.94 -21.15 -9.30
CA PHE A 345 13.36 -19.86 -9.69
C PHE A 345 14.24 -19.10 -10.70
N ARG A 346 15.57 -19.14 -10.50
CA ARG A 346 16.56 -18.59 -11.44
C ARG A 346 16.72 -19.46 -12.68
N ASP A 347 16.76 -20.78 -12.55
CA ASP A 347 16.89 -21.71 -13.68
C ASP A 347 15.70 -21.59 -14.67
N TYR A 348 14.54 -21.13 -14.19
CA TYR A 348 13.36 -20.81 -15.02
C TYR A 348 13.34 -19.38 -15.56
N GLU A 349 14.39 -18.59 -15.29
CA GLU A 349 14.55 -17.20 -15.72
C GLU A 349 13.42 -16.26 -15.23
N TYR A 350 12.75 -16.62 -14.11
CA TYR A 350 11.69 -15.78 -13.53
C TYR A 350 12.24 -14.51 -12.88
N THR A 351 13.53 -14.50 -12.52
CA THR A 351 14.22 -13.36 -11.90
C THR A 351 15.52 -13.08 -12.61
N LEU A 352 15.79 -11.81 -12.82
CA LEU A 352 17.09 -11.29 -13.26
C LEU A 352 18.12 -11.36 -12.14
N GLN A 353 17.69 -11.12 -10.90
CA GLN A 353 18.56 -11.14 -9.74
C GLN A 353 17.82 -11.58 -8.48
N ILE A 354 18.49 -12.41 -7.68
CA ILE A 354 18.10 -12.72 -6.30
C ILE A 354 19.31 -12.46 -5.42
N ARG A 355 19.19 -11.53 -4.47
CA ARG A 355 20.22 -11.29 -3.43
C ARG A 355 19.70 -11.83 -2.11
N LEU A 356 20.49 -12.68 -1.46
CA LEU A 356 20.20 -13.22 -0.14
C LEU A 356 21.34 -12.87 0.79
N SER A 357 21.06 -12.25 1.93
CA SER A 357 22.04 -12.02 2.99
C SER A 357 21.47 -12.55 4.30
N VAL A 358 22.14 -13.54 4.89
CA VAL A 358 21.84 -13.95 6.26
C VAL A 358 22.21 -12.79 7.17
N LEU A 359 21.29 -12.43 8.07
CA LEU A 359 21.50 -11.31 8.97
C LEU A 359 22.37 -11.75 10.15
N GLU A 360 23.35 -10.92 10.48
CA GLU A 360 24.22 -11.04 11.64
C GLU A 360 23.85 -10.03 12.72
N SER A 361 23.30 -8.86 12.34
CA SER A 361 22.77 -7.90 13.29
C SER A 361 21.67 -7.04 12.68
N VAL A 362 20.80 -6.49 13.52
CA VAL A 362 19.76 -5.54 13.11
C VAL A 362 19.71 -4.38 14.09
N GLY A 363 19.73 -3.15 13.57
CA GLY A 363 19.58 -1.91 14.32
C GLY A 363 18.39 -1.10 13.82
N ASN A 364 17.63 -0.55 14.76
CA ASN A 364 16.66 0.51 14.46
C ASN A 364 17.06 1.73 15.26
N PHE A 365 17.02 2.88 14.60
CA PHE A 365 17.33 4.18 15.18
C PHE A 365 16.19 5.13 14.88
N VAL A 366 15.82 5.95 15.86
CA VAL A 366 14.80 7.00 15.74
C VAL A 366 15.41 8.29 16.24
N ASN A 367 15.31 9.35 15.43
CA ASN A 367 15.81 10.67 15.82
C ASN A 367 14.65 11.49 16.40
N LEU A 368 14.53 11.53 17.73
CA LEU A 368 13.46 12.24 18.42
C LEU A 368 13.52 13.77 18.23
N ASN A 369 14.65 14.32 17.75
CA ASN A 369 14.73 15.74 17.41
C ASN A 369 13.66 16.15 16.38
N TYR A 370 13.25 15.26 15.47
CA TYR A 370 12.21 15.55 14.48
C TYR A 370 10.81 15.77 15.07
N PHE A 371 10.60 15.40 16.33
CA PHE A 371 9.30 15.51 17.01
C PHE A 371 9.24 16.68 17.98
N ARG A 372 10.33 17.45 18.10
CA ARG A 372 10.42 18.61 18.99
C ARG A 372 9.71 19.82 18.40
N GLU A 373 9.14 20.67 19.26
CA GLU A 373 8.16 21.70 18.87
C GLU A 373 8.70 22.76 17.91
N TYR A 374 10.01 23.04 17.95
CA TYR A 374 10.62 24.13 17.19
C TYR A 374 11.13 23.73 15.80
N HIS A 375 11.07 22.45 15.42
CA HIS A 375 11.49 21.98 14.11
C HIS A 375 10.31 21.85 13.14
N ASN A 376 10.48 22.32 11.91
CA ASN A 376 9.47 22.12 10.87
C ASN A 376 9.55 20.67 10.34
N ARG A 377 8.43 19.96 10.37
CA ARG A 377 8.32 18.53 10.01
C ARG A 377 8.68 18.22 8.55
N LYS A 378 8.66 19.25 7.69
CA LYS A 378 9.01 19.17 6.25
C LYS A 378 10.51 19.37 5.99
N THR A 379 11.29 19.80 6.99
CA THR A 379 12.73 20.09 6.84
C THR A 379 13.60 18.90 7.24
N ILE A 380 14.83 18.87 6.73
CA ILE A 380 15.90 18.01 7.26
C ILE A 380 16.52 18.71 8.46
N LEU A 381 16.80 17.97 9.54
CA LEU A 381 17.42 18.55 10.72
C LEU A 381 18.85 19.00 10.44
N ASN A 382 19.23 20.15 10.99
CA ASN A 382 20.61 20.61 11.01
C ASN A 382 21.27 20.27 12.35
N ARG A 383 22.32 19.42 12.32
CA ARG A 383 23.07 19.02 13.52
C ARG A 383 23.80 20.18 14.20
N ASN A 384 24.10 21.25 13.46
CA ASN A 384 24.74 22.45 13.99
C ASN A 384 23.74 23.44 14.61
N HIS A 385 22.43 23.17 14.53
CA HIS A 385 21.42 24.03 15.13
C HIS A 385 21.51 24.03 16.66
N LYS A 386 21.41 25.20 17.30
CA LYS A 386 21.61 25.37 18.75
C LYS A 386 20.73 24.49 19.65
N PHE A 387 19.57 24.05 19.14
CA PHE A 387 18.65 23.21 19.89
C PHE A 387 18.74 21.72 19.52
N TYR A 388 19.51 21.36 18.48
CA TYR A 388 19.79 19.97 18.18
C TYR A 388 20.59 19.35 19.32
N ASP A 389 20.17 18.17 19.78
CA ASP A 389 20.88 17.47 20.84
C ASP A 389 20.96 15.97 20.52
N ILE A 390 22.18 15.45 20.50
CA ILE A 390 22.48 14.05 20.16
C ILE A 390 21.83 13.06 21.12
N LYS A 391 21.48 13.47 22.35
CA LYS A 391 20.80 12.60 23.32
C LYS A 391 19.40 12.14 22.87
N TYR A 392 18.81 12.82 21.89
CA TYR A 392 17.53 12.48 21.27
C TYR A 392 17.68 11.52 20.07
N GLU A 393 18.91 11.19 19.66
CA GLU A 393 19.16 10.09 18.72
C GLU A 393 19.15 8.77 19.50
N LEU A 394 18.06 8.01 19.36
CA LEU A 394 17.89 6.74 20.06
C LEU A 394 18.18 5.56 19.13
N GLY A 395 18.97 4.60 19.58
CA GLY A 395 19.29 3.38 18.83
C GLY A 395 19.22 2.13 19.70
N SER A 396 18.71 1.03 19.13
CA SER A 396 18.75 -0.30 19.77
C SER A 396 19.22 -1.37 18.77
N PRO A 397 20.54 -1.54 18.60
CA PRO A 397 21.11 -2.60 17.78
C PRO A 397 21.12 -3.95 18.50
N ILE A 398 20.95 -5.04 17.75
CA ILE A 398 21.03 -6.42 18.23
C ILE A 398 21.98 -7.18 17.33
N ALA A 399 23.04 -7.73 17.93
CA ALA A 399 23.82 -8.78 17.29
C ALA A 399 23.09 -10.11 17.45
N TYR A 400 22.89 -10.82 16.34
CA TYR A 400 22.28 -12.13 16.36
C TYR A 400 23.24 -13.21 16.84
N ALA A 401 22.65 -14.24 17.45
CA ALA A 401 23.41 -15.36 17.98
C ALA A 401 24.04 -16.20 16.87
N LYS A 402 25.27 -16.66 17.08
CA LYS A 402 25.91 -17.67 16.22
C LYS A 402 25.41 -19.09 16.55
N GLU A 403 25.01 -19.31 17.80
CA GLU A 403 24.57 -20.61 18.31
C GLU A 403 23.12 -20.55 18.82
N VAL A 404 22.46 -21.71 18.82
CA VAL A 404 21.10 -21.85 19.36
C VAL A 404 21.18 -21.90 20.87
N VAL A 405 20.42 -21.02 21.54
CA VAL A 405 20.43 -20.91 23.00
C VAL A 405 19.22 -21.63 23.61
N MET A 406 18.06 -21.55 22.97
CA MET A 406 16.82 -22.16 23.47
C MET A 406 16.13 -22.98 22.37
N PRO A 407 16.57 -24.24 22.15
CA PRO A 407 15.99 -25.10 21.12
C PRO A 407 14.60 -25.62 21.50
N ASN A 408 14.29 -25.70 22.79
CA ASN A 408 13.13 -26.40 23.33
C ASN A 408 12.09 -25.43 23.93
N LEU A 409 11.38 -24.72 23.07
CA LEU A 409 10.27 -23.83 23.44
C LEU A 409 9.00 -24.62 23.78
N SER A 410 8.34 -24.24 24.87
CA SER A 410 6.98 -24.66 25.22
C SER A 410 5.92 -23.81 24.52
N LEU A 411 4.64 -24.17 24.69
CA LEU A 411 3.53 -23.37 24.17
C LEU A 411 3.50 -21.98 24.81
N LEU A 412 3.68 -21.89 26.13
CA LEU A 412 3.76 -20.62 26.84
C LEU A 412 4.90 -19.73 26.30
N ASP A 413 6.07 -20.34 26.04
CA ASP A 413 7.21 -19.63 25.45
C ASP A 413 6.86 -18.99 24.10
N TRP A 414 6.18 -19.73 23.22
CA TRP A 414 5.71 -19.20 21.94
C TRP A 414 4.68 -18.09 22.08
N LEU A 415 3.74 -18.20 23.03
CA LEU A 415 2.76 -17.15 23.28
C LEU A 415 3.43 -15.86 23.80
N ILE A 416 4.44 -15.98 24.65
CA ILE A 416 5.26 -14.84 25.11
C ILE A 416 6.01 -14.22 23.92
N ILE A 417 6.71 -15.03 23.12
CA ILE A 417 7.46 -14.60 21.91
C ILE A 417 6.55 -13.89 20.92
N ASP A 418 5.36 -14.44 20.66
CA ASP A 418 4.39 -13.86 19.75
C ASP A 418 3.93 -12.50 20.30
N ARG A 419 3.51 -12.42 21.58
CA ARG A 419 3.11 -11.15 22.24
C ARG A 419 4.18 -10.07 22.21
N ILE A 420 5.44 -10.43 22.42
CA ILE A 420 6.58 -9.49 22.40
C ILE A 420 6.66 -8.69 21.10
N ARG A 421 6.21 -9.27 19.99
CA ARG A 421 6.36 -8.71 18.65
C ARG A 421 5.20 -7.85 18.19
N TYR A 422 4.06 -7.91 18.86
CA TYR A 422 2.92 -7.10 18.46
C TYR A 422 2.99 -5.68 19.03
N PHE A 423 2.34 -4.74 18.35
CA PHE A 423 2.20 -3.34 18.74
C PHE A 423 1.57 -3.16 20.15
N SER A 424 1.68 -1.96 20.71
CA SER A 424 1.35 -1.63 22.11
C SER A 424 -0.01 -2.04 22.67
N GLN A 425 -0.97 -2.36 21.82
CA GLN A 425 -2.32 -2.75 22.24
C GLN A 425 -2.48 -4.26 22.42
N THR A 426 -1.58 -5.04 21.82
CA THR A 426 -1.68 -6.50 21.74
C THR A 426 -0.43 -7.19 22.32
N GLY A 427 0.69 -6.47 22.45
CA GLY A 427 1.89 -6.89 23.16
C GLY A 427 1.89 -6.56 24.66
N PHE A 428 3.06 -6.58 25.29
CA PHE A 428 3.22 -6.14 26.68
C PHE A 428 3.09 -4.61 26.77
N ASN A 429 2.33 -4.13 27.74
CA ASN A 429 1.99 -2.73 27.96
C ASN A 429 2.26 -2.32 29.42
N PHE A 430 2.20 -1.02 29.73
CA PHE A 430 2.41 -0.46 31.08
C PHE A 430 1.24 -0.79 32.05
N GLU A 431 0.67 -1.99 31.97
CA GLU A 431 -0.45 -2.47 32.76
C GLU A 431 -0.02 -3.16 34.06
N ARG A 432 -1.00 -3.36 34.97
CA ARG A 432 -0.78 -4.15 36.19
C ARG A 432 -0.54 -5.60 35.81
N ARG A 433 0.47 -6.21 36.44
CA ARG A 433 0.90 -7.62 36.34
C ARG A 433 -0.24 -8.64 36.18
N ALA A 434 -1.36 -8.44 36.88
CA ALA A 434 -2.55 -9.29 36.82
C ALA A 434 -3.28 -9.28 35.45
N GLY A 435 -3.29 -8.15 34.73
CA GLY A 435 -3.93 -8.03 33.42
C GLY A 435 -3.21 -8.86 32.35
N THR A 436 -1.88 -8.76 32.31
CA THR A 436 -1.04 -9.57 31.42
C THR A 436 -1.20 -11.07 31.69
N LEU A 437 -1.28 -11.46 32.95
CA LEU A 437 -1.49 -12.86 33.33
C LEU A 437 -2.84 -13.38 32.81
N LYS A 438 -3.91 -12.60 33.01
CA LYS A 438 -5.25 -12.94 32.50
C LYS A 438 -5.24 -13.15 30.99
N LEU A 439 -4.57 -12.26 30.25
CA LEU A 439 -4.44 -12.35 28.80
C LEU A 439 -3.70 -13.61 28.33
N LEU A 440 -2.56 -13.94 28.94
CA LEU A 440 -1.81 -15.15 28.60
C LEU A 440 -2.57 -16.44 28.94
N LYS A 441 -3.33 -16.47 30.05
CA LYS A 441 -4.24 -17.59 30.35
C LYS A 441 -5.29 -17.75 29.25
N THR A 442 -5.88 -16.65 28.80
CA THR A 442 -6.85 -16.65 27.70
C THR A 442 -6.22 -17.18 26.40
N ASP A 443 -5.01 -16.72 26.03
CA ASP A 443 -4.32 -17.19 24.83
C ASP A 443 -4.03 -18.69 24.85
N LEU A 444 -3.60 -19.22 26.01
CA LEU A 444 -3.30 -20.63 26.19
C LEU A 444 -4.54 -21.50 25.95
N ILE A 445 -5.67 -21.10 26.54
CA ILE A 445 -6.96 -21.77 26.36
C ILE A 445 -7.37 -21.71 24.89
N ASN A 446 -7.31 -20.53 24.28
CA ASN A 446 -7.71 -20.31 22.90
C ASN A 446 -6.88 -21.14 21.91
N GLU A 447 -5.56 -21.19 22.08
CA GLU A 447 -4.69 -21.98 21.22
C GLU A 447 -5.02 -23.47 21.33
N THR A 448 -5.26 -23.97 22.55
CA THR A 448 -5.61 -25.37 22.76
C THR A 448 -6.93 -25.72 22.06
N ILE A 449 -7.94 -24.85 22.20
CA ILE A 449 -9.22 -25.00 21.50
C ILE A 449 -9.02 -25.00 19.98
N SER A 450 -8.20 -24.07 19.45
CA SER A 450 -7.90 -23.99 18.01
C SER A 450 -7.24 -25.26 17.48
N GLN A 451 -6.27 -25.81 18.19
CA GLN A 451 -5.58 -27.04 17.77
C GLN A 451 -6.52 -28.25 17.76
N ARG A 452 -7.39 -28.38 18.78
CA ARG A 452 -8.43 -29.41 18.81
C ARG A 452 -9.38 -29.26 17.63
N LYS A 453 -9.76 -28.02 17.32
CA LYS A 453 -10.68 -27.71 16.23
C LYS A 453 -10.13 -28.14 14.88
N PHE A 454 -8.86 -27.84 14.54
CA PHE A 454 -8.29 -28.23 13.23
C PHE A 454 -8.42 -29.74 12.94
N ILE A 455 -8.33 -30.57 13.98
CA ILE A 455 -8.43 -32.03 13.86
C ILE A 455 -9.89 -32.48 13.82
N THR A 456 -10.75 -31.90 14.66
CA THR A 456 -12.20 -32.14 14.63
C THR A 456 -12.80 -31.75 13.29
N ASP A 457 -12.37 -30.64 12.72
CA ASP A 457 -12.80 -30.16 11.41
C ASP A 457 -12.32 -31.12 10.32
N LEU A 458 -11.06 -31.53 10.32
CA LEU A 458 -10.57 -32.53 9.37
C LEU A 458 -11.40 -33.83 9.46
N LYS A 459 -11.65 -34.34 10.66
CA LYS A 459 -12.45 -35.56 10.88
C LYS A 459 -13.88 -35.38 10.39
N THR A 460 -14.54 -34.29 10.76
CA THR A 460 -15.94 -34.00 10.39
C THR A 460 -16.08 -33.84 8.87
N ASN A 461 -15.18 -33.06 8.26
CA ASN A 461 -15.17 -32.83 6.81
C ASN A 461 -14.88 -34.12 6.03
N LEU A 462 -13.96 -34.97 6.52
CA LEU A 462 -13.70 -36.27 5.91
C LEU A 462 -14.84 -37.27 6.13
N LEU A 463 -15.53 -37.26 7.28
CA LEU A 463 -16.69 -38.13 7.50
C LEU A 463 -17.76 -37.93 6.43
N VAL A 464 -18.04 -36.67 6.05
CA VAL A 464 -18.95 -36.36 4.92
C VAL A 464 -18.50 -37.05 3.63
N ILE A 465 -17.19 -37.04 3.32
CA ILE A 465 -16.64 -37.70 2.14
C ILE A 465 -16.72 -39.23 2.27
N HIS A 466 -16.43 -39.79 3.45
CA HIS A 466 -16.38 -41.24 3.65
C HIS A 466 -17.77 -41.90 3.69
N LEU A 467 -18.80 -41.17 4.12
CA LEU A 467 -20.19 -41.65 4.13
C LEU A 467 -20.80 -41.77 2.73
N SER A 468 -20.24 -41.10 1.72
CA SER A 468 -20.69 -41.16 0.33
C SER A 468 -19.62 -41.73 -0.59
N LEU A 469 -19.80 -42.98 -1.05
CA LEU A 469 -18.87 -43.63 -1.97
C LEU A 469 -18.68 -42.83 -3.27
N LYS A 470 -19.76 -42.22 -3.78
CA LYS A 470 -19.74 -41.34 -4.95
C LYS A 470 -18.87 -40.11 -4.72
N LEU A 471 -19.04 -39.42 -3.58
CA LEU A 471 -18.27 -38.23 -3.22
C LEU A 471 -16.79 -38.56 -3.00
N LYS A 472 -16.50 -39.67 -2.32
CA LYS A 472 -15.15 -40.19 -2.11
C LYS A 472 -14.42 -40.47 -3.42
N ASN A 473 -15.05 -41.23 -4.33
CA ASN A 473 -14.44 -41.57 -5.62
C ASN A 473 -14.22 -40.31 -6.47
N SER A 474 -15.21 -39.41 -6.50
CA SER A 474 -15.09 -38.12 -7.19
C SER A 474 -13.94 -37.27 -6.64
N PHE A 475 -13.76 -37.24 -5.31
CA PHE A 475 -12.65 -36.49 -4.72
C PHE A 475 -11.29 -37.11 -5.06
N LEU A 476 -11.18 -38.44 -4.98
CA LEU A 476 -9.93 -39.13 -5.34
C LEU A 476 -9.56 -38.97 -6.81
N GLU A 477 -10.55 -38.95 -7.70
CA GLU A 477 -10.38 -38.66 -9.11
C GLU A 477 -9.96 -37.19 -9.32
N PHE A 478 -10.63 -36.25 -8.67
CA PHE A 478 -10.28 -34.83 -8.69
C PHE A 478 -8.82 -34.60 -8.24
N LEU A 479 -8.40 -35.23 -7.14
CA LEU A 479 -7.01 -35.15 -6.64
C LEU A 479 -6.01 -35.74 -7.64
N LYS A 480 -6.38 -36.82 -8.33
CA LYS A 480 -5.52 -37.47 -9.34
C LYS A 480 -5.37 -36.62 -10.60
N ILE A 481 -6.47 -36.04 -11.10
CA ILE A 481 -6.45 -35.18 -12.29
C ILE A 481 -5.58 -33.94 -12.05
N ASN A 482 -5.62 -33.38 -10.84
CA ASN A 482 -4.94 -32.12 -10.53
C ASN A 482 -3.56 -32.28 -9.87
N GLU A 483 -3.04 -33.50 -9.75
CA GLU A 483 -1.81 -33.80 -8.99
C GLU A 483 -0.58 -33.04 -9.49
N SER A 484 -0.48 -32.81 -10.81
CA SER A 484 0.62 -32.08 -11.44
C SER A 484 0.66 -30.59 -11.10
N PHE A 485 -0.48 -29.99 -10.77
CA PHE A 485 -0.56 -28.57 -10.44
C PHE A 485 -0.12 -28.27 -9.00
N GLY A 486 -0.16 -29.28 -8.14
CA GLY A 486 0.26 -29.20 -6.75
C GLY A 486 -0.78 -28.62 -5.79
N PHE A 487 -0.48 -28.76 -4.50
CA PHE A 487 -1.41 -28.49 -3.40
C PHE A 487 -1.97 -27.05 -3.39
N PHE A 488 -1.08 -26.05 -3.47
CA PHE A 488 -1.49 -24.64 -3.34
C PHE A 488 -2.37 -24.18 -4.51
N TYR A 489 -2.10 -24.67 -5.72
CA TYR A 489 -2.95 -24.42 -6.88
C TYR A 489 -4.37 -24.97 -6.66
N ILE A 490 -4.47 -26.22 -6.20
CA ILE A 490 -5.78 -26.86 -5.93
C ILE A 490 -6.54 -26.08 -4.86
N LYS A 491 -5.85 -25.65 -3.79
CA LYS A 491 -6.43 -24.83 -2.71
C LYS A 491 -7.03 -23.54 -3.28
N ASN A 492 -6.26 -22.81 -4.09
CA ASN A 492 -6.67 -21.52 -4.64
C ASN A 492 -7.81 -21.69 -5.66
N MET A 493 -7.69 -22.64 -6.58
CA MET A 493 -8.76 -22.96 -7.55
C MET A 493 -10.09 -23.32 -6.88
N LEU A 494 -10.07 -24.15 -5.83
CA LEU A 494 -11.28 -24.51 -5.08
C LEU A 494 -11.89 -23.31 -4.36
N ASN A 495 -11.06 -22.43 -3.79
CA ASN A 495 -11.52 -21.20 -3.17
C ASN A 495 -12.22 -20.30 -4.20
N ASP A 496 -11.60 -20.11 -5.36
CA ASP A 496 -12.14 -19.26 -6.42
C ASP A 496 -13.48 -19.79 -6.96
N TYR A 497 -13.63 -21.12 -7.08
CA TYR A 497 -14.93 -21.72 -7.40
C TYR A 497 -16.00 -21.40 -6.35
N ILE A 498 -15.67 -21.52 -5.05
CA ILE A 498 -16.64 -21.26 -3.98
C ILE A 498 -17.07 -19.79 -3.95
N VAL A 499 -16.12 -18.86 -4.06
CA VAL A 499 -16.39 -17.42 -4.15
C VAL A 499 -17.31 -17.16 -5.33
N THR A 500 -16.97 -17.71 -6.50
CA THR A 500 -17.73 -17.55 -7.73
C THR A 500 -19.16 -18.11 -7.63
N PHE A 501 -19.34 -19.30 -7.04
CA PHE A 501 -20.66 -19.90 -6.86
C PHE A 501 -21.57 -19.06 -5.96
N LYS A 502 -21.02 -18.50 -4.88
CA LYS A 502 -21.76 -17.61 -3.98
C LYS A 502 -22.28 -16.38 -4.73
N VAL A 503 -21.40 -15.75 -5.52
CA VAL A 503 -21.74 -14.57 -6.32
C VAL A 503 -22.80 -14.90 -7.38
N ILE A 504 -22.64 -15.99 -8.13
CA ILE A 504 -23.62 -16.43 -9.14
C ILE A 504 -25.00 -16.67 -8.52
N LYS A 505 -25.05 -17.38 -7.39
CA LYS A 505 -26.30 -17.65 -6.68
C LYS A 505 -26.98 -16.37 -6.25
N GLU A 506 -26.22 -15.39 -5.76
CA GLU A 506 -26.73 -14.09 -5.35
C GLU A 506 -27.34 -13.32 -6.52
N ILE A 507 -26.64 -13.25 -7.67
CA ILE A 507 -27.15 -12.61 -8.89
C ILE A 507 -28.46 -13.23 -9.34
N LEU A 508 -28.49 -14.56 -9.47
CA LEU A 508 -29.65 -15.30 -9.98
C LEU A 508 -30.85 -15.26 -9.03
N THR A 509 -30.61 -15.08 -7.73
CA THR A 509 -31.67 -14.90 -6.73
C THR A 509 -32.23 -13.47 -6.76
N LYS A 510 -31.36 -12.45 -6.89
CA LYS A 510 -31.77 -11.05 -6.96
C LYS A 510 -32.43 -10.67 -8.30
N ASN A 511 -32.12 -11.41 -9.38
CA ASN A 511 -32.61 -11.13 -10.72
C ASN A 511 -33.34 -12.35 -11.33
N PRO A 512 -34.59 -12.64 -10.92
CA PRO A 512 -35.35 -13.79 -11.41
C PRO A 512 -35.59 -13.79 -12.94
N SER A 513 -35.44 -12.64 -13.60
CA SER A 513 -35.57 -12.47 -15.05
C SER A 513 -34.46 -13.16 -15.85
N ILE A 514 -33.32 -13.46 -15.21
CA ILE A 514 -32.20 -14.21 -15.81
C ILE A 514 -32.54 -15.70 -15.79
N ASN A 515 -33.12 -16.20 -16.89
CA ASN A 515 -33.57 -17.58 -17.03
C ASN A 515 -32.80 -18.39 -18.08
N SER A 516 -31.72 -17.85 -18.63
CA SER A 516 -30.86 -18.54 -19.59
C SER A 516 -29.40 -18.12 -19.44
N ILE A 517 -28.50 -18.96 -19.96
CA ILE A 517 -27.06 -18.69 -20.00
C ILE A 517 -26.77 -17.41 -20.78
N PHE A 518 -27.49 -17.19 -21.88
CA PHE A 518 -27.36 -15.99 -22.71
C PHE A 518 -27.70 -14.72 -21.91
N LYS A 519 -28.83 -14.71 -21.18
CA LYS A 519 -29.20 -13.57 -20.34
C LYS A 519 -28.21 -13.33 -19.19
N PHE A 520 -27.64 -14.38 -18.63
CA PHE A 520 -26.59 -14.24 -17.62
C PHE A 520 -25.32 -13.62 -18.21
N HIS A 521 -24.95 -14.02 -19.42
CA HIS A 521 -23.82 -13.44 -20.15
C HIS A 521 -24.05 -11.96 -20.48
N GLU A 522 -25.25 -11.58 -20.92
CA GLU A 522 -25.62 -10.18 -21.14
C GLU A 522 -25.57 -9.35 -19.85
N HIS A 523 -26.10 -9.88 -18.74
CA HIS A 523 -26.03 -9.22 -17.44
C HIS A 523 -24.58 -9.01 -17.01
N PHE A 524 -23.74 -10.04 -17.11
CA PHE A 524 -22.32 -9.96 -16.80
C PHE A 524 -21.59 -8.91 -17.64
N ASN A 525 -21.84 -8.85 -18.96
CA ASN A 525 -21.18 -7.85 -19.81
C ASN A 525 -21.62 -6.41 -19.49
N ARG A 526 -22.82 -6.22 -18.92
CA ARG A 526 -23.36 -4.89 -18.57
C ARG A 526 -22.97 -4.42 -17.18
N GLN A 527 -22.94 -5.31 -16.18
CA GLN A 527 -22.83 -4.95 -14.76
C GLN A 527 -21.71 -5.70 -14.01
N GLY A 528 -21.01 -6.63 -14.67
CA GLY A 528 -20.10 -7.56 -14.01
C GLY A 528 -20.85 -8.65 -13.23
N VAL A 529 -20.12 -9.41 -12.40
CA VAL A 529 -20.70 -10.40 -11.48
C VAL A 529 -20.99 -9.81 -10.09
N SER A 530 -20.33 -8.72 -9.71
CA SER A 530 -20.59 -8.02 -8.46
C SER A 530 -20.06 -6.59 -8.53
N ASN A 531 -20.30 -5.79 -7.49
CA ASN A 531 -19.67 -4.47 -7.37
C ASN A 531 -18.19 -4.56 -6.94
N SER A 532 -17.72 -5.73 -6.48
CA SER A 532 -16.32 -5.97 -6.11
C SER A 532 -15.44 -6.22 -7.34
N ILE A 533 -14.36 -5.46 -7.50
CA ILE A 533 -13.40 -5.68 -8.59
C ILE A 533 -12.70 -7.04 -8.47
N GLU A 534 -12.39 -7.48 -7.25
CA GLU A 534 -11.71 -8.75 -6.98
C GLU A 534 -12.56 -9.96 -7.43
N ASN A 535 -13.86 -9.94 -7.15
CA ASN A 535 -14.78 -10.96 -7.62
C ASN A 535 -14.86 -11.00 -9.16
N ASN A 536 -14.85 -9.83 -9.80
CA ASN A 536 -14.87 -9.72 -11.25
C ASN A 536 -13.56 -10.21 -11.89
N ILE A 537 -12.39 -9.90 -11.31
CA ILE A 537 -11.09 -10.45 -11.72
C ILE A 537 -11.09 -11.98 -11.61
N THR A 538 -11.55 -12.50 -10.47
CA THR A 538 -11.66 -13.95 -10.23
C THR A 538 -12.53 -14.60 -11.30
N PHE A 539 -13.67 -13.99 -11.64
CA PHE A 539 -14.57 -14.51 -12.66
C PHE A 539 -14.02 -14.39 -14.09
N LYS A 540 -13.18 -13.39 -14.39
CA LYS A 540 -12.52 -13.22 -15.69
C LYS A 540 -11.47 -14.29 -15.97
N ASN A 541 -10.95 -14.99 -14.95
CA ASN A 541 -10.04 -16.11 -15.13
C ASN A 541 -10.62 -17.12 -16.15
N SER A 542 -9.90 -17.35 -17.24
CA SER A 542 -10.41 -18.13 -18.37
C SER A 542 -10.81 -19.57 -17.99
N THR A 543 -10.10 -20.20 -17.05
CA THR A 543 -10.39 -21.55 -16.56
C THR A 543 -11.69 -21.57 -15.75
N ILE A 544 -11.85 -20.60 -14.85
CA ILE A 544 -13.06 -20.46 -14.04
C ILE A 544 -14.24 -20.14 -14.93
N ARG A 545 -14.13 -19.12 -15.79
CA ARG A 545 -15.19 -18.71 -16.71
C ARG A 545 -15.67 -19.86 -17.58
N LYS A 546 -14.76 -20.62 -18.20
CA LYS A 546 -15.11 -21.80 -19.00
C LYS A 546 -15.84 -22.85 -18.18
N ALA A 547 -15.37 -23.15 -16.97
CA ALA A 547 -16.04 -24.09 -16.09
C ALA A 547 -17.46 -23.61 -15.72
N ILE A 548 -17.63 -22.34 -15.36
CA ILE A 548 -18.94 -21.78 -15.02
C ILE A 548 -19.92 -21.86 -16.20
N PHE A 549 -19.54 -21.33 -17.37
CA PHE A 549 -20.45 -21.24 -18.51
C PHE A 549 -20.74 -22.60 -19.15
N ASN A 550 -19.76 -23.51 -19.19
CA ASN A 550 -19.91 -24.78 -19.90
C ASN A 550 -20.41 -25.91 -19.01
N HIS A 551 -20.23 -25.82 -17.69
CA HIS A 551 -20.58 -26.90 -16.76
C HIS A 551 -21.64 -26.47 -15.74
N PHE A 552 -21.38 -25.41 -14.97
CA PHE A 552 -22.19 -25.11 -13.78
C PHE A 552 -23.51 -24.38 -14.10
N LEU A 553 -23.50 -23.36 -14.97
CA LEU A 553 -24.73 -22.67 -15.37
C LEU A 553 -25.74 -23.58 -16.08
N PRO A 554 -25.34 -24.48 -17.01
CA PRO A 554 -26.23 -25.48 -17.57
C PRO A 554 -26.93 -26.34 -16.51
N ILE A 555 -26.20 -26.73 -15.45
CA ILE A 555 -26.78 -27.50 -14.33
C ILE A 555 -27.83 -26.66 -13.60
N TYR A 556 -27.52 -25.39 -13.26
CA TYR A 556 -28.46 -24.50 -12.57
C TYR A 556 -29.77 -24.32 -13.34
N PHE A 557 -29.70 -24.01 -14.64
CA PHE A 557 -30.91 -23.78 -15.45
C PHE A 557 -31.70 -25.07 -15.72
N LYS A 558 -31.06 -26.24 -15.61
CA LYS A 558 -31.74 -27.54 -15.72
C LYS A 558 -32.39 -27.97 -14.40
N SER A 559 -31.69 -27.81 -13.27
CA SER A 559 -32.18 -28.11 -11.93
C SER A 559 -31.38 -27.33 -10.88
N LYS A 560 -32.08 -26.50 -10.10
CA LYS A 560 -31.49 -25.79 -8.96
C LYS A 560 -30.93 -26.76 -7.91
N GLU A 561 -31.63 -27.87 -7.66
CA GLU A 561 -31.21 -28.90 -6.71
C GLU A 561 -29.89 -29.55 -7.12
N ASN A 562 -29.74 -29.92 -8.40
CA ASN A 562 -28.50 -30.51 -8.91
C ASN A 562 -27.32 -29.53 -8.85
N PHE A 563 -27.58 -28.23 -9.00
CA PHE A 563 -26.55 -27.20 -8.85
C PHE A 563 -26.09 -27.06 -7.40
N GLU A 564 -27.03 -27.06 -6.45
CA GLU A 564 -26.69 -27.08 -5.02
C GLU A 564 -25.91 -28.35 -4.64
N GLU A 565 -26.23 -29.52 -5.21
CA GLU A 565 -25.44 -30.74 -5.00
C GLU A 565 -23.97 -30.58 -5.45
N GLU A 566 -23.74 -30.01 -6.65
CA GLU A 566 -22.37 -29.77 -7.13
C GLU A 566 -21.64 -28.71 -6.29
N ILE A 567 -22.30 -27.62 -5.88
CA ILE A 567 -21.70 -26.63 -4.96
C ILE A 567 -21.29 -27.31 -3.65
N ASN A 568 -22.16 -28.13 -3.07
CA ASN A 568 -21.89 -28.84 -1.81
C ASN A 568 -20.71 -29.81 -1.94
N LYS A 569 -20.57 -30.46 -3.10
CA LYS A 569 -19.43 -31.32 -3.42
C LYS A 569 -18.11 -30.55 -3.43
N TYR A 570 -17.99 -29.46 -4.20
CA TYR A 570 -16.76 -28.65 -4.24
C TYR A 570 -16.47 -27.97 -2.89
N THR A 571 -17.51 -27.55 -2.18
CA THR A 571 -17.39 -27.02 -0.81
C THR A 571 -16.79 -28.07 0.13
N SER A 572 -17.21 -29.33 0.02
CA SER A 572 -16.66 -30.43 0.81
C SER A 572 -15.18 -30.68 0.49
N PHE A 573 -14.80 -30.62 -0.80
CA PHE A 573 -13.41 -30.77 -1.22
C PHE A 573 -12.53 -29.66 -0.66
N PHE A 574 -12.97 -28.40 -0.78
CA PHE A 574 -12.25 -27.26 -0.23
C PHE A 574 -12.07 -27.34 1.28
N LYS A 575 -13.12 -27.71 2.02
CA LYS A 575 -13.05 -27.87 3.48
C LYS A 575 -11.97 -28.87 3.90
N VAL A 576 -11.84 -29.99 3.19
CA VAL A 576 -10.76 -30.96 3.46
C VAL A 576 -9.39 -30.41 3.10
N ILE A 577 -9.22 -29.80 1.92
CA ILE A 577 -7.94 -29.20 1.51
C ILE A 577 -7.51 -28.07 2.47
N ARG A 578 -8.44 -27.23 2.91
CA ARG A 578 -8.22 -26.19 3.93
C ARG A 578 -7.77 -26.81 5.25
N SER A 579 -8.47 -27.84 5.73
CA SER A 579 -8.08 -28.56 6.96
C SER A 579 -6.66 -29.14 6.84
N CYS A 580 -6.28 -29.68 5.68
CA CYS A 580 -4.92 -30.16 5.41
C CYS A 580 -3.90 -29.01 5.40
N ASN A 581 -4.22 -27.84 4.85
CA ASN A 581 -3.36 -26.65 4.88
C ASN A 581 -3.10 -26.15 6.31
N ASP A 582 -4.14 -26.15 7.14
CA ASP A 582 -4.05 -25.72 8.54
C ASP A 582 -3.15 -26.67 9.34
N LEU A 583 -3.25 -27.98 9.06
CA LEU A 583 -2.40 -29.04 9.61
C LEU A 583 -1.03 -29.21 8.90
N LYS A 584 -0.71 -28.38 7.90
CA LYS A 584 0.55 -28.42 7.12
C LYS A 584 0.81 -29.75 6.39
N ILE A 585 -0.25 -30.43 5.95
CA ILE A 585 -0.22 -31.65 5.14
C ILE A 585 -0.29 -31.26 3.66
N PHE A 586 0.87 -31.09 3.03
CA PHE A 586 0.97 -30.65 1.62
C PHE A 586 1.15 -31.79 0.61
N SER A 587 1.45 -33.00 1.08
CA SER A 587 1.66 -34.15 0.19
C SER A 587 0.33 -34.65 -0.37
N MET A 588 0.18 -34.56 -1.69
CA MET A 588 -0.99 -35.08 -2.42
C MET A 588 -1.20 -36.58 -2.20
N GLN A 589 -0.11 -37.35 -2.08
CA GLN A 589 -0.18 -38.77 -1.78
C GLN A 589 -0.73 -39.02 -0.36
N SER A 590 -0.28 -38.26 0.63
CA SER A 590 -0.78 -38.36 2.01
C SER A 590 -2.27 -38.02 2.09
N ILE A 591 -2.70 -36.96 1.41
CA ILE A 591 -4.13 -36.57 1.36
C ILE A 591 -4.96 -37.69 0.72
N ARG A 592 -4.51 -38.26 -0.39
CA ARG A 592 -5.20 -39.41 -1.03
C ARG A 592 -5.29 -40.63 -0.12
N MET A 593 -4.25 -40.91 0.67
CA MET A 593 -4.28 -42.02 1.65
C MET A 593 -5.28 -41.77 2.77
N ILE A 594 -5.31 -40.54 3.31
CA ILE A 594 -6.27 -40.13 4.36
C ILE A 594 -7.71 -40.27 3.85
N VAL A 595 -7.99 -39.81 2.62
CA VAL A 595 -9.31 -39.95 1.98
C VAL A 595 -9.66 -41.42 1.70
N LYS A 596 -8.68 -42.27 1.36
CA LYS A 596 -8.94 -43.69 1.08
C LYS A 596 -9.25 -44.49 2.35
N ASN A 597 -8.53 -44.26 3.44
CA ASN A 597 -8.55 -45.11 4.61
C ASN A 597 -9.12 -44.40 5.84
N ARG A 598 -10.35 -44.79 6.23
CA ARG A 598 -11.04 -44.25 7.42
C ARG A 598 -10.26 -44.50 8.72
N SER A 599 -9.62 -45.66 8.86
CA SER A 599 -8.90 -46.02 10.09
C SER A 599 -7.69 -45.12 10.37
N LEU A 600 -7.07 -44.57 9.32
CA LEU A 600 -5.98 -43.59 9.48
C LEU A 600 -6.47 -42.31 10.16
N ILE A 601 -7.69 -41.86 9.85
CA ILE A 601 -8.29 -40.67 10.45
C ILE A 601 -8.54 -40.91 11.94
N ASP A 602 -9.13 -42.07 12.29
CA ASP A 602 -9.39 -42.40 13.69
C ASP A 602 -8.08 -42.54 14.48
N THR A 603 -7.01 -43.04 13.84
CA THR A 603 -5.68 -43.11 14.44
C THR A 603 -5.06 -41.72 14.62
N ILE A 604 -5.10 -40.87 13.59
CA ILE A 604 -4.62 -39.48 13.66
C ILE A 604 -5.39 -38.69 14.72
N TYR A 605 -6.72 -38.83 14.73
CA TYR A 605 -7.60 -38.15 15.66
C TYR A 605 -7.36 -38.62 17.10
N LYS A 606 -7.38 -39.93 17.38
CA LYS A 606 -7.12 -40.46 18.72
C LYS A 606 -5.74 -40.07 19.21
N SER A 607 -4.71 -40.28 18.40
CA SER A 607 -3.34 -39.92 18.77
C SER A 607 -3.25 -38.44 19.12
N LYS A 608 -3.79 -37.54 18.28
CA LYS A 608 -3.74 -36.10 18.56
C LYS A 608 -4.67 -35.65 19.69
N GLU A 609 -5.83 -36.27 19.87
CA GLU A 609 -6.74 -35.95 20.98
C GLU A 609 -6.15 -36.38 22.33
N GLU A 610 -5.61 -37.59 22.42
CA GLU A 610 -4.86 -38.07 23.60
C GLU A 610 -3.69 -37.13 23.92
N LYS A 611 -2.95 -36.70 22.88
CA LYS A 611 -1.86 -35.73 23.00
C LYS A 611 -2.32 -34.35 23.47
N LEU A 612 -3.42 -33.82 22.91
CA LEU A 612 -3.98 -32.53 23.31
C LEU A 612 -4.53 -32.57 24.75
N MET A 613 -5.17 -33.68 25.14
CA MET A 613 -5.61 -33.91 26.51
C MET A 613 -4.42 -33.93 27.48
N SER A 614 -3.35 -34.69 27.16
CA SER A 614 -2.15 -34.72 28.00
C SER A 614 -1.45 -33.36 28.10
N SER A 615 -1.45 -32.56 27.02
CA SER A 615 -0.91 -31.21 27.04
C SER A 615 -1.77 -30.26 27.88
N TYR A 616 -3.11 -30.36 27.79
CA TYR A 616 -4.03 -29.57 28.59
C TYR A 616 -3.94 -29.92 30.09
N GLU A 617 -3.84 -31.21 30.41
CA GLU A 617 -3.65 -31.71 31.78
C GLU A 617 -2.29 -31.31 32.36
N SER A 618 -1.26 -31.11 31.51
CA SER A 618 0.07 -30.66 31.96
C SER A 618 0.20 -29.16 32.27
N TYR A 619 -0.80 -28.34 31.91
CA TYR A 619 -0.87 -26.92 32.25
C TYR A 619 -2.13 -26.65 33.05
N GLU A 620 -2.12 -26.91 34.36
CA GLU A 620 -3.19 -26.39 35.18
C GLU A 620 -3.15 -24.84 35.11
N LEU A 621 -4.27 -24.22 34.75
CA LEU A 621 -4.38 -22.75 34.70
C LEU A 621 -4.07 -22.09 36.07
N SER A 622 -4.09 -22.87 37.16
CA SER A 622 -3.61 -22.53 38.50
C SER A 622 -2.11 -22.20 38.53
N ASP A 623 -1.28 -22.93 37.76
CA ASP A 623 0.18 -22.87 37.83
C ASP A 623 0.79 -21.72 37.04
N LEU A 624 0.04 -21.16 36.08
CA LEU A 624 0.47 -19.95 35.40
C LEU A 624 0.35 -18.77 36.37
N THR A 625 1.49 -18.37 36.91
CA THR A 625 1.67 -17.20 37.78
C THR A 625 2.42 -16.09 37.05
N TYR A 626 2.29 -14.87 37.55
CA TYR A 626 3.09 -13.76 37.02
C TYR A 626 4.59 -13.98 37.23
N GLN A 627 4.97 -14.61 38.36
CA GLN A 627 6.35 -14.94 38.66
C GLN A 627 6.95 -15.87 37.60
N LEU A 628 6.23 -16.90 37.15
CA LEU A 628 6.68 -17.78 36.07
C LEU A 628 6.93 -17.01 34.76
N ILE A 629 6.09 -16.03 34.43
CA ILE A 629 6.27 -15.19 33.23
C ILE A 629 7.53 -14.33 33.36
N GLU A 630 7.74 -13.71 34.51
CA GLU A 630 8.97 -12.94 34.79
C GLU A 630 10.21 -13.82 34.72
N GLU A 631 10.19 -15.02 35.32
CA GLU A 631 11.30 -15.96 35.26
C GLU A 631 11.65 -16.34 33.81
N LYS A 632 10.64 -16.55 32.95
CA LYS A 632 10.85 -16.82 31.52
C LYS A 632 11.45 -15.63 30.79
N LEU A 633 10.93 -14.42 31.04
CA LEU A 633 11.47 -13.20 30.46
C LEU A 633 12.90 -12.92 30.94
N ASP A 634 13.19 -13.19 32.20
CA ASP A 634 14.52 -13.07 32.79
C ASP A 634 15.49 -14.04 32.11
N CYS A 635 15.08 -15.30 31.93
CA CYS A 635 15.85 -16.25 31.13
C CYS A 635 16.12 -15.73 29.71
N TYR A 636 15.13 -15.14 29.04
CA TYR A 636 15.32 -14.58 27.69
C TYR A 636 16.24 -13.37 27.65
N LEU A 637 16.12 -12.46 28.62
CA LEU A 637 16.87 -11.21 28.70
C LEU A 637 18.32 -11.41 29.15
N ASN A 638 18.57 -12.41 30.00
CA ASN A 638 19.87 -12.65 30.62
C ASN A 638 20.64 -13.83 30.00
N SER A 639 20.03 -14.56 29.06
CA SER A 639 20.73 -15.54 28.23
C SER A 639 21.91 -14.90 27.46
N LYS A 640 22.92 -15.73 27.11
CA LYS A 640 24.12 -15.27 26.42
C LYS A 640 24.28 -16.01 25.08
N PRO A 641 24.05 -15.34 23.93
CA PRO A 641 23.47 -13.99 23.79
C PRO A 641 21.96 -13.96 24.12
N PRO A 642 21.40 -12.78 24.42
CA PRO A 642 19.99 -12.65 24.81
C PRO A 642 19.05 -13.07 23.69
N VAL A 643 17.97 -13.79 24.03
CA VAL A 643 16.89 -14.16 23.11
C VAL A 643 16.04 -12.95 22.75
N ILE A 644 15.81 -12.05 23.71
CA ILE A 644 15.08 -10.80 23.49
C ILE A 644 15.86 -9.62 24.01
N LYS A 645 15.69 -8.45 23.40
CA LYS A 645 16.28 -7.19 23.86
C LYS A 645 15.23 -6.09 23.97
N PRO A 646 15.24 -5.28 25.04
CA PRO A 646 14.33 -4.14 25.18
C PRO A 646 14.40 -3.22 23.96
N ASN A 647 13.23 -2.80 23.49
CA ASN A 647 13.09 -1.80 22.45
C ASN A 647 11.78 -1.03 22.59
N LEU A 648 11.87 0.25 22.93
CA LEU A 648 10.70 1.14 23.00
C LEU A 648 10.42 1.82 21.65
N THR A 649 11.49 2.06 20.89
CA THR A 649 11.51 3.01 19.76
C THR A 649 10.87 2.47 18.48
N ASP A 650 10.74 1.14 18.34
CA ASP A 650 10.15 0.54 17.14
C ASP A 650 8.68 0.92 16.93
N ASN A 651 7.98 1.24 18.02
CA ASN A 651 6.56 1.60 18.04
C ASN A 651 6.29 3.08 17.72
N ILE A 652 7.34 3.89 17.53
CA ILE A 652 7.20 5.28 17.10
C ILE A 652 6.99 5.28 15.59
N LEU A 653 5.77 5.63 15.18
CA LEU A 653 5.41 5.80 13.78
C LEU A 653 5.87 7.17 13.27
N VAL A 654 6.41 7.19 12.06
CA VAL A 654 6.81 8.41 11.36
C VAL A 654 5.85 8.69 10.20
N SER A 655 5.45 9.95 10.06
CA SER A 655 4.65 10.46 8.94
C SER A 655 5.46 11.45 8.09
N MET A 656 4.97 11.75 6.89
CA MET A 656 5.64 12.59 5.89
C MET A 656 7.08 12.12 5.59
N VAL A 657 7.22 10.89 5.06
CA VAL A 657 8.53 10.31 4.78
C VAL A 657 8.60 9.59 3.44
N GLN A 658 9.75 9.73 2.78
CA GLN A 658 10.17 8.88 1.67
C GLN A 658 11.08 7.76 2.20
N VAL A 659 10.88 6.53 1.71
CA VAL A 659 11.66 5.36 2.12
C VAL A 659 12.69 5.03 1.04
N PHE A 660 13.95 5.37 1.31
CA PHE A 660 15.08 4.97 0.46
C PHE A 660 15.77 3.74 1.05
N ILE A 661 16.04 2.75 0.21
CA ILE A 661 16.83 1.59 0.61
C ILE A 661 18.20 1.65 -0.07
N VAL A 662 19.22 1.63 0.77
CA VAL A 662 20.63 1.75 0.40
C VAL A 662 21.31 0.43 0.72
N LEU A 663 21.86 -0.23 -0.31
CA LEU A 663 22.66 -1.43 -0.15
C LEU A 663 24.14 -1.06 -0.23
N LEU A 664 24.89 -1.37 0.82
CA LEU A 664 26.32 -1.06 0.93
C LEU A 664 27.14 -2.31 1.25
N LYS A 665 28.40 -2.33 0.81
CA LYS A 665 29.37 -3.32 1.30
C LYS A 665 29.59 -3.11 2.80
N ASN A 666 29.56 -4.20 3.57
CA ASN A 666 29.78 -4.14 5.01
C ASN A 666 31.29 -4.04 5.32
N ASN A 667 31.77 -2.84 5.62
CA ASN A 667 33.14 -2.56 6.06
C ASN A 667 33.20 -1.32 6.97
N GLU A 668 34.35 -1.07 7.59
CA GLU A 668 34.52 0.02 8.57
C GLU A 668 34.31 1.41 7.94
N GLU A 669 34.85 1.66 6.75
CA GLU A 669 34.68 2.93 6.03
C GLU A 669 33.20 3.24 5.78
N THR A 670 32.43 2.25 5.35
CA THR A 670 30.98 2.37 5.15
C THR A 670 30.27 2.75 6.45
N LEU A 671 30.59 2.08 7.56
CA LEU A 671 29.95 2.35 8.86
C LEU A 671 30.28 3.77 9.36
N ASP A 672 31.50 4.26 9.14
CA ASP A 672 31.89 5.61 9.52
C ASP A 672 31.25 6.68 8.64
N ASN A 673 31.14 6.44 7.33
CA ASN A 673 30.42 7.34 6.43
C ASN A 673 28.92 7.38 6.74
N LEU A 674 28.32 6.28 7.17
CA LEU A 674 26.91 6.24 7.55
C LEU A 674 26.59 7.17 8.75
N LYS A 675 27.49 7.28 9.72
CA LYS A 675 27.34 8.21 10.87
C LYS A 675 27.27 9.67 10.45
N LYS A 676 27.80 10.03 9.27
CA LYS A 676 27.77 11.39 8.73
C LYS A 676 26.40 11.78 8.19
N ILE A 677 25.54 10.81 7.89
CA ILE A 677 24.22 11.06 7.28
C ILE A 677 23.06 10.49 8.10
N SER A 678 23.30 9.64 9.11
CA SER A 678 22.23 8.99 9.87
C SER A 678 21.23 9.97 10.50
N PHE A 679 21.67 11.18 10.87
CA PHE A 679 20.84 12.18 11.54
C PHE A 679 19.76 12.80 10.64
N ILE A 680 19.91 12.75 9.31
CA ILE A 680 18.93 13.30 8.35
C ILE A 680 17.67 12.45 8.24
N SER A 681 17.68 11.26 8.85
CA SER A 681 16.58 10.33 8.82
C SER A 681 15.76 10.45 10.10
N LYS A 682 14.43 10.52 9.94
CA LYS A 682 13.49 10.40 11.07
C LYS A 682 13.63 9.02 11.73
N ARG A 683 13.83 8.00 10.90
CA ARG A 683 14.04 6.61 11.32
C ARG A 683 14.98 5.88 10.36
N LEU A 684 16.00 5.25 10.93
CA LEU A 684 17.00 4.48 10.21
C LEU A 684 16.90 3.00 10.61
N GLY A 685 16.67 2.13 9.65
CA GLY A 685 16.82 0.68 9.81
C GLY A 685 18.17 0.24 9.23
N ILE A 686 18.92 -0.58 9.96
CA ILE A 686 20.17 -1.20 9.49
C ILE A 686 20.05 -2.70 9.70
N ALA A 687 20.16 -3.47 8.62
CA ALA A 687 20.27 -4.92 8.68
C ALA A 687 21.63 -5.32 8.10
N SER A 688 22.50 -5.86 8.95
CA SER A 688 23.89 -6.17 8.60
C SER A 688 24.07 -7.66 8.40
N GLY A 689 24.73 -8.03 7.30
CA GLY A 689 25.34 -9.34 7.06
C GLY A 689 26.57 -9.15 6.18
N GLU A 690 26.71 -9.92 5.11
CA GLU A 690 27.72 -9.66 4.06
C GLU A 690 27.51 -8.27 3.41
N ILE A 691 26.25 -7.84 3.34
CA ILE A 691 25.81 -6.53 2.84
C ILE A 691 25.10 -5.80 3.98
N LEU A 692 25.28 -4.48 4.06
CA LEU A 692 24.45 -3.59 4.87
C LEU A 692 23.24 -3.20 4.03
N ASN A 693 22.04 -3.57 4.48
CA ASN A 693 20.80 -3.03 3.97
C ASN A 693 20.31 -1.93 4.91
N ILE A 694 20.18 -0.73 4.39
CA ILE A 694 19.88 0.47 5.16
C ILE A 694 18.57 1.07 4.64
N ALA A 695 17.56 1.15 5.50
CA ALA A 695 16.31 1.85 5.22
C ALA A 695 16.37 3.26 5.82
N LEU A 696 16.39 4.29 4.96
CA LEU A 696 16.37 5.70 5.31
C LEU A 696 14.95 6.25 5.14
N LEU A 697 14.32 6.64 6.26
CA LEU A 697 13.04 7.34 6.24
C LEU A 697 13.31 8.84 6.43
N ILE A 698 13.27 9.60 5.34
CA ILE A 698 13.64 11.03 5.30
C ILE A 698 12.41 11.90 4.97
N PRO A 699 12.39 13.19 5.33
CA PRO A 699 11.36 14.13 4.86
C PRO A 699 11.26 14.14 3.32
N TYR A 700 10.10 14.57 2.79
CA TYR A 700 9.92 14.71 1.34
C TYR A 700 10.93 15.67 0.74
N LEU A 701 11.60 15.19 -0.31
CA LEU A 701 12.50 15.97 -1.14
C LEU A 701 11.81 16.34 -2.47
N SER A 702 12.06 17.55 -2.96
CA SER A 702 11.74 17.93 -4.34
C SER A 702 12.64 17.18 -5.35
N ASN A 703 12.31 17.21 -6.64
CA ASN A 703 13.10 16.46 -7.64
C ASN A 703 14.57 16.94 -7.71
N SER A 704 14.84 18.23 -7.52
CA SER A 704 16.22 18.75 -7.44
C SER A 704 16.93 18.27 -6.17
N GLU A 705 16.25 18.35 -5.01
CA GLU A 705 16.78 17.89 -3.72
C GLU A 705 17.08 16.38 -3.73
N LYS A 706 16.26 15.57 -4.42
CA LYS A 706 16.53 14.13 -4.64
C LYS A 706 17.84 13.94 -5.42
N GLY A 707 18.06 14.73 -6.48
CA GLY A 707 19.31 14.71 -7.26
C GLY A 707 20.54 15.02 -6.40
N THR A 708 20.44 16.05 -5.54
CA THR A 708 21.46 16.41 -4.55
C THR A 708 21.72 15.26 -3.57
N PHE A 709 20.65 14.64 -3.04
CA PHE A 709 20.74 13.53 -2.10
C PHE A 709 21.43 12.30 -2.70
N ILE A 710 21.08 11.90 -3.93
CA ILE A 710 21.73 10.77 -4.60
C ILE A 710 23.22 11.07 -4.88
N SER A 711 23.54 12.30 -5.29
CA SER A 711 24.92 12.74 -5.52
C SER A 711 25.74 12.66 -4.22
N LEU A 712 25.18 13.11 -3.09
CA LEU A 712 25.78 12.97 -1.77
C LEU A 712 26.12 11.50 -1.43
N LEU A 713 25.18 10.57 -1.62
CA LEU A 713 25.39 9.16 -1.32
C LEU A 713 26.50 8.53 -2.19
N ILE A 714 26.53 8.85 -3.48
CA ILE A 714 27.58 8.35 -4.39
C ILE A 714 28.95 8.81 -3.94
N ASN A 715 29.08 10.09 -3.61
CA ASN A 715 30.39 10.66 -3.29
C ASN A 715 30.87 10.24 -1.90
N LEU A 716 29.95 9.98 -0.96
CA LEU A 716 30.27 9.45 0.36
C LEU A 716 30.70 7.98 0.31
N PHE A 717 29.97 7.12 -0.41
CA PHE A 717 30.18 5.68 -0.35
C PHE A 717 31.00 5.09 -1.52
N LYS A 718 31.11 5.78 -2.66
CA LYS A 718 31.95 5.39 -3.82
C LYS A 718 31.73 3.92 -4.22
N GLU A 719 32.79 3.12 -4.38
CA GLU A 719 32.70 1.69 -4.74
C GLU A 719 32.06 0.79 -3.66
N ASN A 720 31.78 1.31 -2.46
CA ASN A 720 31.04 0.59 -1.43
C ASN A 720 29.53 0.67 -1.64
N LEU A 721 29.06 1.59 -2.49
CA LEU A 721 27.65 1.73 -2.84
C LEU A 721 27.24 0.67 -3.87
N ILE A 722 26.31 -0.21 -3.50
CA ILE A 722 25.81 -1.28 -4.38
C ILE A 722 24.54 -0.81 -5.10
N SER A 723 23.58 -0.24 -4.37
CA SER A 723 22.36 0.31 -4.96
C SER A 723 21.64 1.27 -4.01
N VAL A 724 20.91 2.24 -4.56
CA VAL A 724 19.97 3.12 -3.85
C VAL A 724 18.69 3.20 -4.64
N LYS A 725 17.55 2.90 -4.01
CA LYS A 725 16.24 3.04 -4.65
C LYS A 725 15.21 3.52 -3.64
N ARG A 726 14.21 4.25 -4.14
CA ARG A 726 12.98 4.44 -3.38
C ARG A 726 12.14 3.16 -3.46
N TYR A 727 11.63 2.76 -2.31
CA TYR A 727 10.65 1.69 -2.18
C TYR A 727 9.37 2.24 -1.60
N LEU A 728 8.24 1.72 -2.07
CA LEU A 728 6.94 1.99 -1.50
C LEU A 728 6.67 1.00 -0.37
N TRP A 729 6.20 1.52 0.76
CA TRP A 729 5.92 0.72 1.93
C TRP A 729 4.93 1.43 2.85
N SER A 730 3.95 0.69 3.34
CA SER A 730 2.92 1.15 4.27
C SER A 730 3.42 1.47 5.69
N ASN A 731 4.72 1.31 5.96
CA ASN A 731 5.36 1.39 7.28
C ASN A 731 4.78 0.43 8.34
N PHE A 732 3.91 -0.50 7.91
CA PHE A 732 3.31 -1.51 8.77
C PHE A 732 3.82 -2.89 8.38
N GLN A 733 3.96 -3.73 9.40
CA GLN A 733 4.37 -5.11 9.22
C GLN A 733 3.27 -6.01 9.76
N GLN A 734 2.78 -6.91 8.91
CA GLN A 734 1.82 -7.91 9.35
C GLN A 734 2.44 -8.82 10.41
N ALA A 735 1.63 -9.17 11.42
CA ALA A 735 2.04 -10.13 12.42
C ALA A 735 2.21 -11.53 11.81
N PHE A 736 3.17 -12.29 12.32
CA PHE A 736 3.39 -13.68 11.89
C PHE A 736 3.82 -14.50 13.10
N SER A 737 3.62 -15.82 13.09
CA SER A 737 4.15 -16.73 14.10
C SER A 737 4.88 -17.91 13.44
N ARG A 738 5.93 -18.42 14.09
CA ARG A 738 6.63 -19.64 13.66
C ARG A 738 6.21 -20.88 14.44
N LYS A 739 5.39 -20.70 15.48
CA LYS A 739 4.74 -21.77 16.24
C LYS A 739 4.00 -22.75 15.34
N VAL A 740 3.39 -22.28 14.24
CA VAL A 740 2.62 -23.11 13.31
C VAL A 740 3.44 -24.19 12.58
N PHE A 741 4.77 -24.13 12.63
CA PHE A 741 5.70 -25.15 12.11
C PHE A 741 6.49 -25.86 13.22
N TYR A 742 6.10 -25.65 14.48
CA TYR A 742 6.79 -26.17 15.65
C TYR A 742 5.97 -27.28 16.32
N ASP A 743 6.59 -28.44 16.49
CA ASP A 743 6.03 -29.56 17.25
C ASP A 743 6.26 -29.31 18.74
N LEU A 744 5.20 -28.97 19.45
CA LEU A 744 5.24 -28.63 20.88
C LEU A 744 5.59 -29.82 21.78
N GLU A 745 5.32 -31.06 21.32
CA GLU A 745 5.63 -32.28 22.07
C GLU A 745 7.09 -32.67 21.88
N GLN A 746 7.52 -32.76 20.62
CA GLN A 746 8.91 -33.10 20.28
C GLN A 746 9.86 -31.91 20.51
N LYS A 747 9.31 -30.74 20.83
CA LYS A 747 10.01 -29.47 21.07
C LYS A 747 11.01 -29.16 19.96
N LYS A 748 10.57 -29.29 18.71
CA LYS A 748 11.38 -29.00 17.53
C LYS A 748 10.51 -28.58 16.35
N PHE A 749 11.10 -27.89 15.38
CA PHE A 749 10.41 -27.63 14.12
C PHE A 749 10.17 -28.95 13.37
N PHE A 750 8.93 -29.22 12.97
CA PHE A 750 8.65 -30.36 12.11
C PHE A 750 8.94 -30.00 10.66
N TYR A 751 9.42 -30.99 9.90
CA TYR A 751 9.90 -30.81 8.54
C TYR A 751 8.93 -31.42 7.52
N THR A 752 8.37 -30.58 6.66
CA THR A 752 7.56 -31.01 5.51
C THR A 752 8.28 -30.66 4.22
N LYS A 753 9.06 -31.62 3.69
CA LYS A 753 9.83 -31.48 2.43
C LYS A 753 9.00 -31.02 1.22
N ASP A 754 7.68 -31.25 1.26
CA ASP A 754 6.77 -30.91 0.18
C ASP A 754 6.40 -29.42 0.13
N LEU A 755 6.66 -28.62 1.18
CA LEU A 755 6.24 -27.21 1.24
C LEU A 755 6.72 -26.40 0.02
N PHE A 756 8.03 -26.21 -0.13
CA PHE A 756 8.59 -25.44 -1.24
C PHE A 756 8.43 -26.13 -2.60
N LYS A 757 8.39 -27.47 -2.62
CA LYS A 757 8.17 -28.25 -3.85
C LYS A 757 6.77 -28.00 -4.41
N GLN A 758 5.74 -28.12 -3.58
CA GLN A 758 4.34 -27.88 -3.96
C GLN A 758 4.10 -26.39 -4.24
N PHE A 759 4.76 -25.51 -3.50
CA PHE A 759 4.68 -24.07 -3.76
C PHE A 759 5.29 -23.69 -5.12
N PHE A 760 6.43 -24.28 -5.49
CA PHE A 760 7.02 -24.06 -6.82
C PHE A 760 6.10 -24.52 -7.96
N LEU A 761 5.39 -25.64 -7.81
CA LEU A 761 4.40 -26.08 -8.80
C LEU A 761 3.29 -25.03 -8.99
N ASN A 762 2.80 -24.45 -7.88
CA ASN A 762 1.83 -23.36 -7.94
C ASN A 762 2.39 -22.13 -8.69
N VAL A 763 3.62 -21.70 -8.37
CA VAL A 763 4.24 -20.56 -9.08
C VAL A 763 4.38 -20.85 -10.57
N ARG A 764 4.79 -22.06 -10.95
CA ARG A 764 4.86 -22.46 -12.36
C ARG A 764 3.50 -22.39 -13.06
N ASN A 765 2.40 -22.69 -12.38
CA ASN A 765 1.06 -22.56 -12.98
C ASN A 765 0.58 -21.11 -13.08
N ILE A 766 1.07 -20.23 -12.21
CA ILE A 766 0.75 -18.80 -12.24
C ILE A 766 1.55 -18.09 -13.34
N ILE A 767 2.86 -18.32 -13.42
CA ILE A 767 3.77 -17.62 -14.33
C ILE A 767 3.91 -18.32 -15.69
N GLY A 768 3.81 -19.65 -15.73
CA GLY A 768 4.01 -20.46 -16.93
C GLY A 768 5.43 -21.03 -17.08
N ASP A 769 5.86 -21.23 -18.32
CA ASP A 769 7.13 -21.91 -18.64
C ASP A 769 8.38 -21.01 -18.48
N VAL A 770 9.56 -21.58 -18.79
CA VAL A 770 10.87 -20.92 -18.68
C VAL A 770 10.92 -19.66 -19.54
N GLN A 771 11.40 -18.56 -18.97
CA GLN A 771 11.49 -17.27 -19.66
C GLN A 771 12.80 -17.13 -20.44
N LYS A 772 12.87 -16.13 -21.34
CA LYS A 772 14.13 -15.85 -22.06
C LYS A 772 15.15 -15.22 -21.11
N PRO A 773 16.42 -15.69 -21.10
CA PRO A 773 17.46 -15.15 -20.25
C PRO A 773 17.79 -13.70 -20.64
N LEU A 774 18.08 -12.88 -19.63
CA LEU A 774 18.45 -11.47 -19.79
C LEU A 774 19.62 -11.10 -18.87
N PRO A 775 20.85 -10.94 -19.40
CA PRO A 775 21.98 -10.46 -18.61
C PRO A 775 21.95 -8.93 -18.48
N GLU A 776 22.11 -8.43 -17.25
CA GLU A 776 22.36 -7.00 -16.97
C GLU A 776 23.83 -6.81 -16.57
N ILE A 777 24.45 -5.75 -17.09
CA ILE A 777 25.84 -5.37 -16.80
C ILE A 777 25.83 -4.19 -15.83
N GLN A 778 26.74 -4.22 -14.84
CA GLN A 778 26.85 -3.17 -13.83
C GLN A 778 27.35 -1.84 -14.44
N ASN A 779 26.64 -0.75 -14.16
CA ASN A 779 27.01 0.62 -14.53
C ASN A 779 28.24 1.12 -13.75
N MET A 780 29.31 1.47 -14.46
CA MET A 780 30.53 2.04 -13.87
C MET A 780 30.62 3.57 -14.02
N GLN A 781 29.78 4.19 -14.86
CA GLN A 781 29.77 5.61 -15.19
C GLN A 781 28.82 6.47 -14.33
N GLN A 782 28.69 6.19 -13.02
CA GLN A 782 27.78 6.96 -12.15
C GLN A 782 28.06 8.49 -12.18
N LYS A 783 29.33 8.90 -12.28
CA LYS A 783 29.73 10.32 -12.36
C LYS A 783 29.20 11.09 -13.58
N ARG A 784 28.68 10.41 -14.61
CA ARG A 784 28.05 11.08 -15.76
C ARG A 784 26.66 11.62 -15.44
N PHE A 785 25.98 11.03 -14.46
CA PHE A 785 24.58 11.31 -14.13
C PHE A 785 24.41 12.21 -12.89
N TRP A 786 25.42 12.25 -12.02
CA TRP A 786 25.32 12.87 -10.70
C TRP A 786 26.42 13.90 -10.49
N SER A 787 26.16 14.90 -9.63
CA SER A 787 27.10 15.97 -9.35
C SER A 787 28.18 15.55 -8.33
N ASP A 788 29.23 16.36 -8.18
CA ASP A 788 30.31 16.13 -7.21
C ASP A 788 29.95 16.60 -5.77
N GLU A 789 28.66 16.72 -5.42
CA GLU A 789 28.22 17.22 -4.12
C GLU A 789 28.57 16.25 -2.97
N LYS A 790 29.11 16.77 -1.87
CA LYS A 790 29.60 15.96 -0.73
C LYS A 790 29.12 16.44 0.63
N ASP A 791 28.62 17.68 0.74
CA ASP A 791 28.23 18.26 2.01
C ASP A 791 26.72 18.19 2.20
N VAL A 792 26.31 17.45 3.23
CA VAL A 792 24.90 17.35 3.64
C VAL A 792 24.30 18.72 4.00
N SER A 793 25.13 19.68 4.42
CA SER A 793 24.73 21.04 4.76
C SER A 793 24.10 21.78 3.57
N TYR A 794 24.54 21.46 2.34
CA TYR A 794 23.96 22.03 1.12
C TYR A 794 22.52 21.56 0.94
N LEU A 795 22.28 20.24 1.02
CA LEU A 795 20.94 19.66 0.94
C LEU A 795 20.00 20.21 2.03
N ILE A 796 20.49 20.33 3.27
CA ILE A 796 19.72 20.91 4.39
C ILE A 796 19.28 22.33 4.05
N LYS A 797 20.20 23.16 3.56
CA LYS A 797 19.90 24.55 3.20
C LYS A 797 18.91 24.65 2.05
N GLU A 798 19.04 23.83 1.00
CA GLU A 798 18.07 23.79 -0.11
C GLU A 798 16.65 23.50 0.39
N VAL A 799 16.51 22.49 1.25
CA VAL A 799 15.21 22.11 1.84
C VAL A 799 14.66 23.21 2.75
N GLU A 800 15.50 23.80 3.61
CA GLU A 800 15.10 24.91 4.50
C GLU A 800 14.62 26.13 3.70
N ASP A 801 15.35 26.49 2.64
CA ASP A 801 15.01 27.61 1.76
C ASP A 801 13.69 27.37 1.03
N ARG A 802 13.44 26.14 0.54
CA ARG A 802 12.14 25.77 -0.05
C ARG A 802 11.01 25.93 0.97
N VAL A 803 11.12 25.27 2.11
CA VAL A 803 10.05 25.26 3.12
C VAL A 803 9.76 26.66 3.68
N ARG A 804 10.78 27.53 3.80
CA ARG A 804 10.61 28.93 4.24
C ARG A 804 9.83 29.77 3.22
N ASN A 805 9.95 29.47 1.94
CA ASN A 805 9.33 30.22 0.85
C ASN A 805 7.93 29.71 0.46
N GLU A 806 7.52 28.53 0.95
CA GLU A 806 6.19 27.95 0.71
C GLU A 806 5.13 28.56 1.65
N THR A 807 4.12 29.22 1.08
CA THR A 807 2.93 29.72 1.80
C THR A 807 1.68 28.97 1.34
N ILE A 808 1.31 27.92 2.06
CA ILE A 808 0.17 27.07 1.70
C ILE A 808 -1.13 27.69 2.22
N ASP A 809 -2.06 27.98 1.32
CA ASP A 809 -3.42 28.43 1.63
C ASP A 809 -4.42 27.66 0.75
N LEU A 810 -5.20 26.79 1.39
CA LEU A 810 -6.21 25.94 0.76
C LEU A 810 -7.64 26.44 1.06
N SER A 811 -7.81 27.72 1.38
CA SER A 811 -9.14 28.29 1.58
C SER A 811 -10.02 28.16 0.33
N SER A 812 -11.31 27.87 0.54
CA SER A 812 -12.26 27.63 -0.55
C SER A 812 -12.39 28.81 -1.51
N GLU A 813 -12.24 30.04 -1.01
CA GLU A 813 -12.25 31.26 -1.82
C GLU A 813 -11.08 31.31 -2.81
N ILE A 814 -9.85 31.08 -2.34
CA ILE A 814 -8.64 31.10 -3.19
C ILE A 814 -8.70 29.99 -4.23
N LEU A 815 -9.12 28.79 -3.85
CA LEU A 815 -9.23 27.65 -4.76
C LEU A 815 -10.32 27.87 -5.81
N ARG A 816 -11.45 28.48 -5.44
CA ARG A 816 -12.50 28.87 -6.40
C ARG A 816 -11.97 29.88 -7.42
N ILE A 817 -11.28 30.94 -6.97
CA ILE A 817 -10.70 31.95 -7.86
C ILE A 817 -9.64 31.32 -8.77
N LEU A 818 -8.80 30.42 -8.25
CA LEU A 818 -7.80 29.69 -9.04
C LEU A 818 -8.45 28.84 -10.13
N PHE A 819 -9.52 28.13 -9.81
CA PHE A 819 -10.27 27.32 -10.76
C PHE A 819 -10.97 28.17 -11.83
N GLU A 820 -11.63 29.27 -11.43
CA GLU A 820 -12.22 30.25 -12.35
C GLU A 820 -11.17 30.86 -13.29
N PHE A 821 -10.00 31.23 -12.75
CA PHE A 821 -8.88 31.73 -13.54
C PHE A 821 -8.38 30.67 -14.54
N HIS A 822 -8.28 29.41 -14.14
CA HIS A 822 -7.86 28.32 -15.01
C HIS A 822 -8.83 28.07 -16.16
N THR A 823 -10.13 28.03 -15.87
CA THR A 823 -11.18 27.80 -16.89
C THR A 823 -11.18 28.93 -17.93
N LEU A 824 -10.93 30.17 -17.50
CA LEU A 824 -10.88 31.36 -18.36
C LEU A 824 -9.47 31.72 -18.87
N LEU A 825 -8.43 30.93 -18.59
CA LEU A 825 -7.02 31.27 -18.83
C LEU A 825 -6.73 31.83 -20.23
N GLY A 826 -7.26 31.18 -21.27
CA GLY A 826 -7.06 31.64 -22.65
C GLY A 826 -7.70 33.01 -22.93
N LYS A 827 -8.90 33.26 -22.39
CA LYS A 827 -9.58 34.57 -22.51
C LYS A 827 -8.84 35.64 -21.72
N ASN A 828 -8.40 35.31 -20.50
CA ASN A 828 -7.64 36.22 -19.65
C ASN A 828 -6.34 36.63 -20.36
N ILE A 829 -5.60 35.69 -20.97
CA ILE A 829 -4.37 36.00 -21.72
C ILE A 829 -4.63 36.91 -22.93
N LEU A 830 -5.78 36.78 -23.59
CA LEU A 830 -6.16 37.66 -24.71
C LEU A 830 -6.53 39.08 -24.25
N ASN A 831 -6.89 39.26 -22.97
CA ASN A 831 -7.14 40.55 -22.34
C ASN A 831 -5.97 40.94 -21.42
N ILE A 832 -4.97 41.61 -22.00
CA ILE A 832 -3.71 41.94 -21.31
C ILE A 832 -3.95 42.73 -20.00
N ASP A 833 -4.94 43.61 -19.97
CA ASP A 833 -5.20 44.46 -18.81
C ASP A 833 -5.81 43.66 -17.64
N GLU A 834 -6.82 42.82 -17.89
CA GLU A 834 -7.37 41.88 -16.90
C GLU A 834 -6.32 40.86 -16.42
N PHE A 835 -5.44 40.42 -17.32
CA PHE A 835 -4.35 39.52 -16.96
C PHE A 835 -3.37 40.18 -16.00
N LYS A 836 -3.00 41.46 -16.24
CA LYS A 836 -2.14 42.24 -15.34
C LYS A 836 -2.78 42.42 -13.97
N GLU A 837 -4.06 42.78 -13.92
CA GLU A 837 -4.80 42.89 -12.66
C GLU A 837 -4.78 41.57 -11.88
N SER A 838 -4.97 40.45 -12.57
CA SER A 838 -4.90 39.12 -11.96
C SER A 838 -3.53 38.82 -11.34
N GLN A 839 -2.43 39.33 -11.92
CA GLN A 839 -1.09 39.12 -11.38
C GLN A 839 -0.87 39.77 -10.03
N ASP A 840 -1.62 40.84 -9.73
CA ASP A 840 -1.49 41.53 -8.47
C ASP A 840 -2.21 40.85 -7.31
N ASN A 841 -3.18 39.98 -7.63
CA ASN A 841 -3.94 39.21 -6.67
C ASN A 841 -3.11 38.16 -5.92
N PHE A 842 -3.46 37.93 -4.66
CA PHE A 842 -2.77 36.98 -3.78
C PHE A 842 -2.76 35.55 -4.37
N PHE A 843 -3.90 35.06 -4.87
CA PHE A 843 -4.00 33.71 -5.45
C PHE A 843 -2.99 33.50 -6.59
N PHE A 844 -2.76 34.51 -7.43
CA PHE A 844 -1.87 34.39 -8.59
C PHE A 844 -0.41 34.35 -8.15
N LYS A 845 -0.02 35.25 -7.25
CA LYS A 845 1.35 35.28 -6.69
C LYS A 845 1.67 34.00 -5.90
N ASN A 846 0.68 33.48 -5.17
CA ASN A 846 0.83 32.36 -4.26
C ASN A 846 0.72 30.99 -4.96
N CYS A 847 -0.28 30.78 -5.81
CA CYS A 847 -0.61 29.45 -6.34
C CYS A 847 -0.08 29.18 -7.75
N ILE A 848 0.19 30.20 -8.56
CA ILE A 848 0.66 30.04 -9.95
C ILE A 848 2.18 30.10 -9.97
N ASN A 849 2.84 29.02 -10.38
CA ASN A 849 4.29 28.95 -10.56
C ASN A 849 4.69 29.61 -11.90
N SER A 850 4.26 29.00 -13.00
CA SER A 850 4.45 29.45 -14.38
C SER A 850 3.18 29.24 -15.20
N ILE A 851 3.10 29.88 -16.36
CA ILE A 851 2.08 29.61 -17.38
C ILE A 851 2.81 29.19 -18.65
N ASP A 852 2.77 27.90 -18.94
CA ASP A 852 3.51 27.28 -20.02
C ASP A 852 2.65 27.18 -21.30
N ILE A 853 3.29 27.19 -22.45
CA ILE A 853 2.66 26.99 -23.76
C ILE A 853 2.81 25.54 -24.21
N ILE A 854 1.68 24.95 -24.64
CA ILE A 854 1.60 23.66 -25.35
C ILE A 854 1.28 23.94 -26.82
N PRO A 855 2.23 23.71 -27.75
CA PRO A 855 1.98 23.92 -29.19
C PRO A 855 1.10 22.82 -29.80
N SER A 856 0.27 23.21 -30.77
CA SER A 856 -0.45 22.27 -31.67
C SER A 856 0.51 21.72 -32.72
N PHE A 857 1.50 20.91 -32.28
CA PHE A 857 2.63 20.46 -33.11
C PHE A 857 2.23 19.88 -34.47
N GLN A 858 1.12 19.15 -34.54
CA GLN A 858 0.68 18.48 -35.76
C GLN A 858 0.31 19.48 -36.87
N ASN A 859 -0.16 20.69 -36.51
CA ASN A 859 -0.43 21.76 -37.48
C ASN A 859 0.84 22.30 -38.14
N PHE A 860 2.01 22.01 -37.57
CA PHE A 860 3.34 22.35 -38.11
C PHE A 860 4.04 21.15 -38.76
N GLY A 861 3.36 20.00 -38.89
CA GLY A 861 3.93 18.78 -39.50
C GLY A 861 4.93 18.03 -38.60
N ILE A 862 4.95 18.34 -37.31
CA ILE A 862 5.84 17.76 -36.29
C ILE A 862 5.01 17.18 -35.14
N SER A 863 5.64 16.41 -34.26
CA SER A 863 5.01 15.88 -33.06
C SER A 863 6.02 15.77 -31.92
N GLN A 864 5.51 15.84 -30.69
CA GLN A 864 6.30 15.57 -29.50
C GLN A 864 6.28 14.06 -29.22
N TYR A 865 7.47 13.47 -29.24
CA TYR A 865 7.69 12.06 -28.95
C TYR A 865 8.27 11.89 -27.55
N PHE A 866 7.85 10.83 -26.88
CA PHE A 866 8.36 10.37 -25.61
C PHE A 866 8.99 9.00 -25.82
N LEU A 867 10.19 8.83 -25.26
CA LEU A 867 10.91 7.57 -25.23
C LEU A 867 11.18 7.21 -23.78
N TYR A 868 10.45 6.23 -23.28
CA TYR A 868 10.90 5.45 -22.14
C TYR A 868 11.92 4.41 -22.61
N PHE A 869 13.03 4.27 -21.90
CA PHE A 869 14.13 3.41 -22.31
C PHE A 869 14.91 2.83 -21.14
N TYR A 870 15.18 1.52 -21.15
CA TYR A 870 16.00 0.83 -20.15
C TYR A 870 17.02 -0.09 -20.87
N PRO A 871 18.33 0.20 -20.80
CA PRO A 871 19.38 -0.63 -21.37
C PRO A 871 19.84 -1.74 -20.40
N THR A 872 20.30 -2.87 -20.93
CA THR A 872 21.03 -3.89 -20.13
C THR A 872 22.48 -3.52 -19.89
N ASP A 873 23.06 -2.68 -20.75
CA ASP A 873 24.44 -2.22 -20.70
C ASP A 873 24.50 -0.74 -21.08
N ILE A 874 24.59 0.11 -20.07
CA ILE A 874 24.59 1.56 -20.23
C ILE A 874 25.89 2.09 -20.85
N GLU A 875 27.01 1.37 -20.67
CA GLU A 875 28.33 1.78 -21.17
C GLU A 875 28.40 1.74 -22.70
N LYS A 876 27.57 0.89 -23.32
CA LYS A 876 27.42 0.77 -24.78
C LYS A 876 26.46 1.78 -25.39
N ILE A 877 25.81 2.61 -24.58
CA ILE A 877 24.90 3.65 -25.08
C ILE A 877 25.68 4.86 -25.53
N ASN A 878 25.58 5.18 -26.82
CA ASN A 878 26.05 6.45 -27.34
C ASN A 878 25.03 7.55 -27.02
N PHE A 879 25.25 8.26 -25.91
CA PHE A 879 24.35 9.33 -25.47
C PHE A 879 24.27 10.51 -26.45
N LYS A 880 25.29 10.75 -27.27
CA LYS A 880 25.25 11.81 -28.29
C LYS A 880 24.32 11.45 -29.47
N LEU A 881 24.19 10.16 -29.82
CA LEU A 881 23.18 9.71 -30.78
C LEU A 881 21.78 9.63 -30.16
N LEU A 882 21.70 9.25 -28.89
CA LEU A 882 20.43 9.19 -28.16
C LEU A 882 19.86 10.61 -28.03
N LEU A 883 20.63 11.53 -27.47
CA LEU A 883 20.33 12.96 -27.37
C LEU A 883 20.69 13.69 -28.68
N ASN A 884 20.15 13.24 -29.82
CA ASN A 884 20.39 13.93 -31.10
C ASN A 884 19.80 15.35 -31.13
N ASN A 885 20.05 16.13 -32.19
CA ASN A 885 19.65 17.53 -32.30
C ASN A 885 18.14 17.86 -32.22
N ALA A 886 17.28 16.87 -32.00
CA ALA A 886 15.84 17.00 -31.79
C ALA A 886 15.39 16.70 -30.34
N PHE A 887 16.29 16.36 -29.41
CA PHE A 887 15.92 16.14 -28.00
C PHE A 887 15.39 17.43 -27.35
N GLN A 888 14.44 17.33 -26.42
CA GLN A 888 13.94 18.46 -25.64
C GLN A 888 14.38 18.36 -24.18
N SER A 889 14.16 17.20 -23.57
CA SER A 889 14.48 16.96 -22.17
C SER A 889 14.80 15.48 -21.96
N ILE A 890 15.54 15.20 -20.90
CA ILE A 890 15.81 13.85 -20.42
C ILE A 890 15.64 13.87 -18.91
N SER A 891 14.94 12.87 -18.39
CA SER A 891 14.84 12.61 -16.95
C SER A 891 15.08 11.14 -16.66
N TYR A 892 15.48 10.86 -15.43
CA TYR A 892 15.66 9.49 -14.95
C TYR A 892 15.33 9.42 -13.46
N PRO A 893 14.95 8.24 -12.93
CA PRO A 893 14.64 8.13 -11.51
C PRO A 893 15.87 8.42 -10.63
N ALA A 894 15.63 9.01 -9.44
CA ALA A 894 16.62 9.23 -8.40
C ALA A 894 17.11 7.91 -7.77
N GLN A 895 17.86 7.11 -8.52
CA GLN A 895 18.29 5.77 -8.12
C GLN A 895 19.64 5.36 -8.68
N ILE A 896 20.22 4.33 -8.05
CA ILE A 896 21.47 3.69 -8.43
C ILE A 896 21.25 2.18 -8.42
N ASP A 897 21.53 1.54 -9.56
CA ASP A 897 21.53 0.09 -9.73
C ASP A 897 22.51 -0.30 -10.85
N ASN A 898 22.49 -1.56 -11.27
CA ASN A 898 23.23 -2.04 -12.44
C ASN A 898 22.95 -1.21 -13.70
N SER A 899 21.72 -0.70 -13.88
CA SER A 899 21.35 0.17 -14.99
C SER A 899 20.20 1.10 -14.59
N ASN A 900 19.94 2.14 -15.38
CA ASN A 900 18.91 3.15 -15.13
C ASN A 900 17.92 3.24 -16.30
N SER A 901 16.67 3.54 -15.98
CA SER A 901 15.67 3.93 -16.98
C SER A 901 15.73 5.42 -17.27
N PHE A 902 15.31 5.79 -18.48
CA PHE A 902 15.28 7.16 -18.96
C PHE A 902 13.91 7.46 -19.55
N LEU A 903 13.45 8.69 -19.35
CA LEU A 903 12.33 9.27 -20.07
C LEU A 903 12.85 10.47 -20.86
N ILE A 904 12.76 10.41 -22.19
CA ILE A 904 13.32 11.42 -23.08
C ILE A 904 12.20 11.99 -23.95
N GLN A 905 12.17 13.31 -24.09
CA GLN A 905 11.26 14.01 -24.98
C GLN A 905 12.00 14.45 -26.25
N TYR A 906 11.34 14.37 -27.40
CA TYR A 906 11.88 14.78 -28.70
C TYR A 906 10.83 15.54 -29.52
N ILE A 907 11.30 16.38 -30.45
CA ILE A 907 10.49 16.89 -31.56
C ILE A 907 10.90 16.19 -32.85
N TYR A 908 10.01 15.40 -33.43
CA TYR A 908 10.24 14.76 -34.73
C TYR A 908 9.14 15.07 -35.73
N PRO A 909 9.38 14.86 -37.04
CA PRO A 909 8.33 14.86 -38.04
C PRO A 909 7.22 13.89 -37.66
N TYR A 910 5.97 14.30 -37.91
CA TYR A 910 4.80 13.51 -37.56
C TYR A 910 4.83 12.10 -38.21
N ARG A 911 4.58 11.06 -37.40
CA ARG A 911 4.66 9.63 -37.75
C ARG A 911 6.01 9.14 -38.28
N ASN A 912 7.08 9.92 -38.11
CA ASN A 912 8.41 9.53 -38.55
C ASN A 912 9.46 9.91 -37.48
N PRO A 913 9.55 9.18 -36.36
CA PRO A 913 10.53 9.47 -35.31
C PRO A 913 11.95 9.08 -35.75
N GLY A 914 12.89 10.04 -35.68
CA GLY A 914 14.26 9.84 -36.16
C GLY A 914 15.06 8.79 -35.39
N ILE A 915 14.73 8.58 -34.11
CA ILE A 915 15.45 7.69 -33.19
C ILE A 915 15.25 6.19 -33.49
N VAL A 916 14.25 5.82 -34.31
CA VAL A 916 13.89 4.42 -34.57
C VAL A 916 15.04 3.61 -35.17
N SER A 917 15.87 4.22 -36.02
CA SER A 917 17.05 3.55 -36.59
C SER A 917 18.05 3.14 -35.51
N TYR A 918 18.30 4.04 -34.56
CA TYR A 918 19.18 3.80 -33.42
C TYR A 918 18.59 2.77 -32.45
N LEU A 919 17.30 2.89 -32.09
CA LEU A 919 16.63 1.88 -31.25
C LEU A 919 16.64 0.49 -31.88
N ASN A 920 16.35 0.38 -33.18
CA ASN A 920 16.44 -0.91 -33.88
C ASN A 920 17.86 -1.48 -33.85
N TRP A 921 18.89 -0.66 -34.01
CA TRP A 921 20.27 -1.11 -33.88
C TRP A 921 20.56 -1.65 -32.48
N LEU A 922 20.17 -0.90 -31.45
CA LEU A 922 20.39 -1.31 -30.06
C LEU A 922 19.63 -2.58 -29.70
N THR A 923 18.38 -2.70 -30.14
CA THR A 923 17.48 -3.82 -29.83
C THR A 923 17.83 -5.07 -30.64
N LYS A 924 17.99 -4.95 -31.96
CA LYS A 924 18.15 -6.11 -32.87
C LYS A 924 19.60 -6.52 -33.07
N SER A 925 20.50 -5.55 -33.26
CA SER A 925 21.91 -5.81 -33.58
C SER A 925 22.75 -5.96 -32.33
N LYS A 926 22.69 -4.99 -31.41
CA LYS A 926 23.48 -5.01 -30.16
C LYS A 926 22.84 -5.87 -29.07
N LYS A 927 21.51 -6.03 -29.08
CA LYS A 927 20.72 -6.74 -28.06
C LYS A 927 21.00 -6.24 -26.65
N ILE A 928 21.11 -4.91 -26.49
CA ILE A 928 21.40 -4.26 -25.21
C ILE A 928 20.20 -3.51 -24.63
N ILE A 929 19.01 -3.73 -25.17
CA ILE A 929 17.79 -3.11 -24.69
C ILE A 929 17.00 -4.13 -23.90
N ARG A 930 16.77 -3.82 -22.63
CA ARG A 930 15.86 -4.61 -21.80
C ARG A 930 14.43 -4.28 -22.17
N GLU A 931 14.10 -3.00 -22.27
CA GLU A 931 12.74 -2.55 -22.54
C GLU A 931 12.74 -1.09 -23.05
N TYR A 932 11.77 -0.75 -23.91
CA TYR A 932 11.52 0.63 -24.32
C TYR A 932 10.04 0.84 -24.69
N CYS A 933 9.58 2.09 -24.61
CA CYS A 933 8.28 2.52 -25.12
C CYS A 933 8.47 3.88 -25.83
N LEU A 934 8.25 3.92 -27.13
CA LEU A 934 8.33 5.12 -27.97
C LEU A 934 6.93 5.49 -28.45
N PHE A 935 6.47 6.69 -28.11
CA PHE A 935 5.11 7.14 -28.45
C PHE A 935 5.05 8.64 -28.70
N PHE A 936 3.97 9.09 -29.33
CA PHE A 936 3.62 10.50 -29.44
C PHE A 936 2.21 10.74 -28.92
N ILE A 937 1.92 11.98 -28.54
CA ILE A 937 0.62 12.37 -28.00
C ILE A 937 -0.33 12.76 -29.14
N LYS A 938 -1.53 12.18 -29.14
CA LYS A 938 -2.63 12.52 -30.07
C LYS A 938 -3.45 13.70 -29.53
N LYS A 939 -3.84 13.61 -28.27
CA LYS A 939 -4.61 14.61 -27.53
C LYS A 939 -4.44 14.41 -26.02
N PHE A 940 -4.85 15.38 -25.23
CA PHE A 940 -4.78 15.27 -23.78
C PHE A 940 -5.94 15.97 -23.07
N TYR A 941 -6.12 15.58 -21.82
CA TYR A 941 -7.11 16.06 -20.89
C TYR A 941 -6.41 16.62 -19.67
N GLN A 942 -6.78 17.82 -19.26
CA GLN A 942 -6.28 18.42 -18.04
C GLN A 942 -7.26 18.18 -16.89
N ILE A 943 -6.73 17.66 -15.78
CA ILE A 943 -7.45 17.49 -14.53
C ILE A 943 -7.07 18.66 -13.62
N LEU A 944 -8.04 19.51 -13.33
CA LEU A 944 -7.93 20.52 -12.28
C LEU A 944 -9.31 20.77 -11.68
N HIS A 945 -9.57 20.28 -10.47
CA HIS A 945 -10.78 20.59 -9.72
C HIS A 945 -10.51 20.52 -8.21
N PHE A 946 -11.37 21.18 -7.44
CA PHE A 946 -11.28 21.24 -5.98
C PHE A 946 -12.60 20.80 -5.31
N ASP A 947 -13.49 20.18 -6.09
CA ASP A 947 -14.82 19.79 -5.63
C ASP A 947 -14.81 18.50 -4.79
N TYR A 948 -13.72 17.73 -4.89
CA TYR A 948 -13.49 16.46 -4.18
C TYR A 948 -12.18 16.46 -3.40
N ASN A 949 -12.06 15.57 -2.42
CA ASN A 949 -10.84 15.29 -1.66
C ASN A 949 -10.20 16.49 -0.94
N LEU A 950 -11.00 17.51 -0.62
CA LEU A 950 -10.61 18.63 0.25
C LEU A 950 -11.55 18.69 1.46
N SER A 951 -10.98 19.00 2.62
CA SER A 951 -11.66 19.12 3.90
C SER A 951 -11.26 20.43 4.58
N SER A 952 -11.90 20.77 5.71
CA SER A 952 -11.46 21.88 6.56
C SER A 952 -10.03 21.71 7.10
N GLU A 953 -9.49 20.50 7.07
CA GLU A 953 -8.13 20.17 7.53
C GLU A 953 -7.10 20.10 6.38
N GLY A 954 -7.51 20.37 5.14
CA GLY A 954 -6.68 20.27 3.94
C GLY A 954 -7.05 19.08 3.05
N TRP A 955 -6.06 18.56 2.30
CA TRP A 955 -6.25 17.41 1.43
C TRP A 955 -6.70 16.16 2.20
N ASP A 956 -7.77 15.54 1.72
CA ASP A 956 -8.32 14.29 2.22
C ASP A 956 -8.40 13.31 1.04
N LEU A 957 -7.25 12.81 0.58
CA LEU A 957 -7.15 11.77 -0.45
C LEU A 957 -7.04 10.39 0.21
N ASP A 958 -8.06 9.56 0.02
CA ASP A 958 -8.18 8.26 0.68
C ASP A 958 -8.27 7.13 -0.37
N PRO A 959 -7.35 6.15 -0.37
CA PRO A 959 -7.38 5.00 -1.26
C PRO A 959 -8.71 4.25 -1.24
N ASN A 960 -9.37 4.20 -0.08
CA ASN A 960 -10.64 3.52 0.08
C ASN A 960 -11.75 4.19 -0.74
N ARG A 961 -11.87 5.52 -0.66
CA ARG A 961 -12.85 6.26 -1.47
C ARG A 961 -12.55 6.17 -2.96
N PHE A 962 -11.28 6.13 -3.34
CA PHE A 962 -10.89 5.89 -4.72
C PHE A 962 -11.35 4.50 -5.20
N LYS A 963 -11.17 3.46 -4.36
CA LYS A 963 -11.64 2.10 -4.65
C LYS A 963 -13.15 2.07 -4.93
N ILE A 964 -13.93 2.64 -4.02
CA ILE A 964 -15.38 2.78 -4.15
C ILE A 964 -15.74 3.51 -5.45
N TYR A 965 -15.08 4.63 -5.71
CA TYR A 965 -15.35 5.48 -6.85
C TYR A 965 -15.15 4.73 -8.16
N PHE A 966 -14.00 4.08 -8.38
CA PHE A 966 -13.76 3.37 -9.63
C PHE A 966 -14.66 2.14 -9.78
N GLN A 967 -15.00 1.44 -8.70
CA GLN A 967 -15.92 0.31 -8.75
C GLN A 967 -17.31 0.73 -9.21
N ASN A 968 -17.80 1.88 -8.73
CA ASN A 968 -19.06 2.45 -9.21
C ASN A 968 -18.98 2.85 -10.69
N VAL A 969 -17.86 3.45 -11.12
CA VAL A 969 -17.65 3.78 -12.55
C VAL A 969 -17.66 2.52 -13.43
N LEU A 970 -17.11 1.40 -12.96
CA LEU A 970 -17.01 0.16 -13.74
C LEU A 970 -18.28 -0.70 -13.72
N PHE A 971 -19.00 -0.76 -12.60
CA PHE A 971 -20.03 -1.77 -12.37
C PHE A 971 -21.43 -1.22 -12.12
N ASN A 972 -21.59 0.09 -11.90
CA ASN A 972 -22.88 0.71 -11.64
C ASN A 972 -23.33 1.58 -12.85
N PRO A 973 -24.22 1.07 -13.73
CA PRO A 973 -24.64 1.80 -14.93
C PRO A 973 -25.42 3.08 -14.63
N ASP A 974 -26.03 3.18 -13.43
CA ASP A 974 -26.79 4.35 -13.00
C ASP A 974 -25.91 5.39 -12.29
N TYR A 975 -24.61 5.11 -12.11
CA TYR A 975 -23.70 6.02 -11.44
C TYR A 975 -23.39 7.24 -12.29
N LYS A 976 -23.96 8.38 -11.89
CA LYS A 976 -23.64 9.69 -12.47
C LYS A 976 -22.41 10.26 -11.78
N VAL A 977 -21.28 10.20 -12.48
CA VAL A 977 -20.05 10.87 -12.06
C VAL A 977 -20.32 12.37 -11.95
N GLN A 978 -20.15 12.92 -10.76
CA GLN A 978 -20.36 14.34 -10.46
C GLN A 978 -19.06 15.16 -10.63
N ILE A 979 -18.24 14.85 -11.63
CA ILE A 979 -16.95 15.53 -11.83
C ILE A 979 -17.11 16.56 -12.95
N PRO A 980 -16.52 17.76 -12.82
CA PRO A 980 -16.48 18.73 -13.91
C PRO A 980 -15.93 18.12 -15.20
N ASP A 981 -16.46 18.55 -16.35
CA ASP A 981 -15.93 18.12 -17.64
C ASP A 981 -14.44 18.46 -17.73
N LEU A 982 -13.63 17.44 -18.04
CA LEU A 982 -12.19 17.63 -18.24
C LEU A 982 -11.96 18.54 -19.44
N LYS A 983 -11.02 19.47 -19.29
CA LYS A 983 -10.64 20.34 -20.41
C LYS A 983 -9.86 19.51 -21.44
N GLU A 984 -10.51 19.23 -22.56
CA GLU A 984 -9.93 18.49 -23.68
C GLU A 984 -9.12 19.43 -24.59
N PHE A 985 -7.97 18.94 -25.02
CA PHE A 985 -7.05 19.65 -25.87
C PHE A 985 -6.58 18.77 -27.03
N ASN A 986 -6.95 19.18 -28.25
CA ASN A 986 -6.49 18.54 -29.47
C ASN A 986 -5.14 19.12 -29.89
N ILE A 987 -4.16 18.25 -30.20
CA ILE A 987 -2.80 18.66 -30.61
C ILE A 987 -2.71 18.88 -32.14
N GLY A 988 -3.81 18.68 -32.87
CA GLY A 988 -4.02 19.07 -34.27
C GLY A 988 -4.93 18.09 -35.01
N ASP A 989 -5.04 18.26 -36.34
CA ASP A 989 -5.79 17.35 -37.21
C ASP A 989 -4.85 16.30 -37.84
N LEU A 990 -5.03 15.03 -37.43
CA LEU A 990 -4.25 13.88 -37.94
C LEU A 990 -4.36 13.69 -39.46
N ASN A 991 -5.38 14.30 -40.10
CA ASN A 991 -5.67 14.19 -41.53
C ASN A 991 -5.32 15.46 -42.33
N SER A 992 -4.83 16.53 -41.69
CA SER A 992 -4.42 17.74 -42.38
C SER A 992 -3.17 17.51 -43.23
N SER A 993 -3.20 17.98 -44.49
CA SER A 993 -2.05 17.98 -45.40
C SER A 993 -1.38 19.35 -45.54
N ASN A 994 -1.96 20.41 -44.96
CA ASN A 994 -1.46 21.77 -45.02
C ASN A 994 -0.77 22.14 -43.71
N TYR A 995 0.56 21.97 -43.68
CA TYR A 995 1.39 22.31 -42.52
C TYR A 995 1.98 23.73 -42.62
N HIS A 996 2.08 24.42 -41.48
CA HIS A 996 2.86 25.65 -41.36
C HIS A 996 4.37 25.33 -41.40
N GLY A 997 4.99 25.50 -42.56
CA GLY A 997 6.43 25.28 -42.77
C GLY A 997 7.31 26.41 -42.21
N PRO A 998 8.66 26.28 -42.28
CA PRO A 998 9.61 27.19 -41.63
C PRO A 998 9.49 28.65 -42.06
N ASN A 999 9.05 28.90 -43.29
CA ASN A 999 8.92 30.24 -43.84
C ASN A 999 7.57 30.91 -43.50
N SER A 1000 6.65 30.20 -42.83
CA SER A 1000 5.36 30.78 -42.43
C SER A 1000 5.53 31.71 -41.22
N SER A 1001 4.70 32.74 -41.12
CA SER A 1001 4.73 33.65 -39.98
C SER A 1001 4.38 32.93 -38.67
N GLU A 1002 3.50 31.93 -38.71
CA GLU A 1002 3.13 31.12 -37.55
C GLU A 1002 4.31 30.28 -37.03
N PHE A 1003 5.07 29.63 -37.91
CA PHE A 1003 6.22 28.84 -37.48
C PHE A 1003 7.33 29.73 -36.91
N LYS A 1004 7.61 30.86 -37.56
CA LYS A 1004 8.57 31.85 -37.03
C LYS A 1004 8.14 32.36 -35.66
N ALA A 1005 6.86 32.70 -35.49
CA ALA A 1005 6.30 33.10 -34.20
C ALA A 1005 6.44 32.01 -33.13
N LEU A 1006 6.13 30.75 -33.48
CA LEU A 1006 6.27 29.62 -32.56
C LEU A 1006 7.74 29.41 -32.14
N SER A 1007 8.67 29.45 -33.09
CA SER A 1007 10.10 29.24 -32.85
C SER A 1007 10.75 30.29 -31.92
N GLN A 1008 10.12 31.47 -31.81
CA GLN A 1008 10.56 32.56 -30.92
C GLN A 1008 10.03 32.41 -29.48
N ILE A 1009 8.91 31.69 -29.28
CA ILE A 1009 8.28 31.52 -27.97
C ILE A 1009 8.38 30.08 -27.43
N TYR A 1010 8.84 29.16 -28.25
CA TYR A 1010 9.02 27.76 -27.90
C TYR A 1010 10.34 27.27 -28.53
N ASN A 1011 11.29 26.88 -27.68
CA ASN A 1011 12.55 26.28 -28.10
C ASN A 1011 12.64 24.82 -27.62
N TRP A 1012 13.64 24.50 -26.79
CA TRP A 1012 13.67 23.25 -26.03
C TRP A 1012 12.82 23.31 -24.75
N LYS A 1013 12.56 24.52 -24.24
CA LYS A 1013 11.59 24.84 -23.18
C LYS A 1013 10.53 25.81 -23.68
N SER A 1014 9.38 25.74 -23.06
CA SER A 1014 8.31 26.70 -23.28
C SER A 1014 8.63 28.03 -22.60
N LEU A 1015 8.27 29.15 -23.22
CA LEU A 1015 8.37 30.46 -22.59
C LEU A 1015 7.28 30.61 -21.52
N ASP A 1016 7.67 31.05 -20.33
CA ASP A 1016 6.72 31.35 -19.24
C ASP A 1016 5.94 32.64 -19.52
N ILE A 1017 4.68 32.50 -19.95
CA ILE A 1017 3.81 33.62 -20.31
C ILE A 1017 3.70 34.63 -19.16
N LYS A 1018 3.68 34.14 -17.92
CA LYS A 1018 3.57 34.96 -16.70
C LYS A 1018 4.64 36.04 -16.63
N SER A 1019 5.85 35.74 -17.12
CA SER A 1019 7.01 36.63 -17.05
C SER A 1019 7.12 37.63 -18.21
N PHE A 1020 6.42 37.40 -19.33
CA PHE A 1020 6.62 38.16 -20.58
C PHE A 1020 5.47 39.12 -20.94
N LEU A 1021 4.21 38.77 -20.69
CA LEU A 1021 3.06 39.62 -21.04
C LEU A 1021 3.04 40.99 -20.34
N THR A 1022 3.85 41.16 -19.29
CA THR A 1022 3.94 42.41 -18.50
C THR A 1022 5.17 43.27 -18.81
N ARG A 1023 6.12 42.77 -19.61
CA ARG A 1023 7.34 43.50 -20.00
C ARG A 1023 7.17 44.14 -21.38
N ARG A 1024 8.04 45.11 -21.75
CA ARG A 1024 8.05 45.79 -23.06
C ARG A 1024 8.56 44.90 -24.22
N TYR A 1025 8.09 43.65 -24.31
CA TYR A 1025 8.41 42.71 -25.39
C TYR A 1025 7.25 42.62 -26.40
N PHE A 1026 6.94 43.74 -27.05
CA PHE A 1026 5.79 43.86 -27.95
C PHE A 1026 5.70 42.74 -29.00
N LYS A 1027 6.82 42.39 -29.67
CA LYS A 1027 6.86 41.32 -30.70
C LYS A 1027 6.46 39.95 -30.13
N ILE A 1028 6.98 39.57 -28.95
CA ILE A 1028 6.66 38.29 -28.31
C ILE A 1028 5.19 38.24 -27.88
N ASN A 1029 4.69 39.33 -27.31
CA ASN A 1029 3.28 39.40 -26.88
C ASN A 1029 2.33 39.29 -28.08
N THR A 1030 2.63 39.96 -29.19
CA THR A 1030 1.87 39.83 -30.44
C THR A 1030 1.89 38.39 -30.96
N ASN A 1031 3.05 37.74 -30.99
CA ASN A 1031 3.17 36.34 -31.42
C ASN A 1031 2.31 35.40 -30.56
N ILE A 1032 2.34 35.55 -29.23
CA ILE A 1032 1.53 34.74 -28.31
C ILE A 1032 0.03 34.93 -28.61
N ILE A 1033 -0.42 36.18 -28.72
CA ILE A 1033 -1.83 36.52 -28.95
C ILE A 1033 -2.31 35.98 -30.31
N GLU A 1034 -1.52 36.15 -31.37
CA GLU A 1034 -1.88 35.67 -32.71
C GLU A 1034 -1.98 34.14 -32.76
N LEU A 1035 -0.99 33.44 -32.21
CA LEU A 1035 -1.00 31.97 -32.18
C LEU A 1035 -2.14 31.43 -31.33
N LEU A 1036 -2.46 32.09 -30.21
CA LEU A 1036 -3.58 31.71 -29.34
C LEU A 1036 -4.93 31.92 -30.04
N LYS A 1037 -5.12 33.06 -30.72
CA LYS A 1037 -6.34 33.33 -31.53
C LYS A 1037 -6.54 32.32 -32.66
N LYS A 1038 -5.44 31.84 -33.26
CA LYS A 1038 -5.46 30.81 -34.31
C LYS A 1038 -5.61 29.38 -33.76
N GLY A 1039 -5.62 29.18 -32.44
CA GLY A 1039 -5.67 27.85 -31.82
C GLY A 1039 -4.41 26.99 -32.06
N LEU A 1040 -3.27 27.65 -32.35
CA LEU A 1040 -1.99 26.99 -32.63
C LEU A 1040 -1.15 26.76 -31.37
N ILE A 1041 -1.52 27.41 -30.27
CA ILE A 1041 -0.95 27.20 -28.94
C ILE A 1041 -2.05 27.16 -27.89
N GLN A 1042 -1.78 26.47 -26.79
CA GLN A 1042 -2.68 26.36 -25.64
C GLN A 1042 -1.92 26.68 -24.35
N PRO A 1043 -2.43 27.56 -23.49
CA PRO A 1043 -1.81 27.88 -22.22
C PRO A 1043 -2.17 26.82 -21.17
N SER A 1044 -1.20 26.46 -20.33
CA SER A 1044 -1.38 25.59 -19.17
C SER A 1044 -0.72 26.18 -17.94
N ILE A 1045 -1.28 25.91 -16.76
CA ILE A 1045 -0.80 26.46 -15.49
C ILE A 1045 0.04 25.40 -14.78
N SER A 1046 1.24 25.79 -14.36
CA SER A 1046 2.02 25.07 -13.37
C SER A 1046 1.71 25.65 -11.99
N LEU A 1047 1.38 24.78 -11.02
CA LEU A 1047 0.91 25.18 -9.69
C LEU A 1047 2.04 25.05 -8.65
N LYS A 1048 1.99 25.87 -7.60
CA LYS A 1048 2.86 25.81 -6.42
C LYS A 1048 2.05 26.09 -5.15
N ASN A 1049 2.64 25.84 -3.98
CA ASN A 1049 2.06 26.14 -2.67
C ASN A 1049 0.70 25.46 -2.39
N LEU A 1050 0.41 24.35 -3.07
CA LEU A 1050 -0.78 23.52 -2.84
C LEU A 1050 -0.47 22.24 -2.04
N ASP A 1051 0.68 22.16 -1.39
CA ASP A 1051 1.13 20.98 -0.63
C ASP A 1051 1.18 19.66 -1.43
N LEU A 1052 1.38 19.74 -2.75
CA LEU A 1052 1.61 18.58 -3.60
C LEU A 1052 3.10 18.23 -3.56
N VAL A 1053 3.44 17.13 -2.91
CA VAL A 1053 4.82 16.72 -2.62
C VAL A 1053 5.31 15.56 -3.48
N GLU A 1054 4.42 14.93 -4.23
CA GLU A 1054 4.72 13.75 -5.04
C GLU A 1054 4.12 13.84 -6.45
N GLU A 1055 4.82 13.23 -7.40
CA GLU A 1055 4.42 13.15 -8.80
C GLU A 1055 4.65 11.71 -9.28
N ILE A 1056 3.64 11.13 -9.92
CA ILE A 1056 3.77 9.83 -10.58
C ILE A 1056 3.38 9.96 -12.06
N THR A 1057 4.08 9.24 -12.92
CA THR A 1057 3.77 9.11 -14.34
C THR A 1057 3.49 7.65 -14.68
N ILE A 1058 2.25 7.36 -15.09
CA ILE A 1058 1.79 6.03 -15.48
C ILE A 1058 1.77 5.94 -17.01
N ILE A 1059 2.32 4.89 -17.61
CA ILE A 1059 2.30 4.68 -19.06
C ILE A 1059 1.64 3.33 -19.36
N LEU A 1060 0.52 3.38 -20.07
CA LEU A 1060 -0.32 2.25 -20.48
C LEU A 1060 -0.25 2.11 -22.01
N PRO A 1061 0.72 1.38 -22.59
CA PRO A 1061 0.93 1.33 -24.03
C PRO A 1061 -0.24 0.68 -24.79
N ASP A 1062 -0.79 -0.43 -24.31
CA ASP A 1062 -1.79 -1.21 -25.07
C ASP A 1062 -3.12 -1.27 -24.31
N VAL A 1063 -3.97 -0.28 -24.55
CA VAL A 1063 -5.28 -0.13 -23.90
C VAL A 1063 -6.38 -0.43 -24.92
N LYS A 1064 -7.29 -1.33 -24.56
CA LYS A 1064 -8.50 -1.56 -25.36
C LYS A 1064 -9.32 -0.27 -25.45
N LYS A 1065 -9.72 0.10 -26.66
CA LYS A 1065 -10.44 1.37 -26.93
C LYS A 1065 -11.68 1.57 -26.06
N GLU A 1066 -12.39 0.48 -25.71
CA GLU A 1066 -13.57 0.50 -24.82
C GLU A 1066 -13.25 0.95 -23.38
N ASN A 1067 -12.00 0.80 -22.92
CA ASN A 1067 -11.59 1.17 -21.57
C ASN A 1067 -11.19 2.65 -21.45
N ASN A 1068 -10.96 3.37 -22.57
CA ASN A 1068 -10.44 4.74 -22.53
C ASN A 1068 -11.34 5.68 -21.73
N GLU A 1069 -12.65 5.63 -21.96
CA GLU A 1069 -13.62 6.49 -21.26
C GLU A 1069 -13.68 6.15 -19.76
N SER A 1070 -13.63 4.86 -19.41
CA SER A 1070 -13.57 4.43 -18.01
C SER A 1070 -12.28 4.91 -17.34
N ILE A 1071 -11.12 4.81 -17.99
CA ILE A 1071 -9.84 5.30 -17.43
C ILE A 1071 -9.90 6.81 -17.20
N LEU A 1072 -10.41 7.58 -18.18
CA LEU A 1072 -10.61 9.03 -18.03
C LEU A 1072 -11.48 9.37 -16.83
N LYS A 1073 -12.63 8.71 -16.69
CA LYS A 1073 -13.55 8.90 -15.55
C LYS A 1073 -12.96 8.44 -14.23
N ILE A 1074 -12.20 7.36 -14.20
CA ILE A 1074 -11.62 6.83 -12.96
C ILE A 1074 -10.54 7.76 -12.43
N PHE A 1075 -9.62 8.19 -13.31
CA PHE A 1075 -8.50 9.03 -12.90
C PHE A 1075 -8.87 10.50 -12.69
N SER A 1076 -10.05 10.94 -13.15
CA SER A 1076 -10.56 12.27 -12.78
C SER A 1076 -10.95 12.39 -11.30
N PHE A 1077 -10.94 11.29 -10.53
CA PHE A 1077 -11.02 11.33 -9.06
C PHE A 1077 -9.94 12.22 -8.44
N PHE A 1078 -8.74 12.23 -9.00
CA PHE A 1078 -7.65 13.04 -8.51
C PHE A 1078 -7.87 14.51 -8.88
N ASN A 1079 -7.36 15.43 -8.07
CA ASN A 1079 -7.64 16.85 -8.23
C ASN A 1079 -6.80 17.54 -9.30
N ILE A 1080 -5.56 17.09 -9.49
CA ILE A 1080 -4.55 17.76 -10.32
C ILE A 1080 -3.77 16.72 -11.12
N GLY A 1081 -3.75 16.87 -12.44
CA GLY A 1081 -3.06 15.94 -13.33
C GLY A 1081 -3.35 16.12 -14.82
N PHE A 1082 -2.85 15.20 -15.62
CA PHE A 1082 -3.04 15.14 -17.07
C PHE A 1082 -3.25 13.70 -17.52
N ILE A 1083 -4.13 13.50 -18.50
CA ILE A 1083 -4.31 12.21 -19.18
C ILE A 1083 -4.07 12.43 -20.66
N PHE A 1084 -3.13 11.68 -21.24
CA PHE A 1084 -2.68 11.79 -22.61
C PHE A 1084 -3.07 10.54 -23.39
N GLU A 1085 -3.78 10.70 -24.50
CA GLU A 1085 -3.96 9.60 -25.46
C GLU A 1085 -2.75 9.54 -26.39
N MET A 1086 -2.18 8.35 -26.56
CA MET A 1086 -0.94 8.14 -27.27
C MET A 1086 -1.02 7.00 -28.29
N GLU A 1087 -0.12 7.04 -29.27
CA GLU A 1087 0.10 6.02 -30.31
C GLU A 1087 1.61 5.78 -30.42
N GLY A 1088 2.03 4.54 -30.62
CA GLY A 1088 3.46 4.22 -30.60
C GLY A 1088 3.81 2.73 -30.70
N GLU A 1089 4.99 2.42 -30.20
CA GLU A 1089 5.53 1.07 -30.12
C GLU A 1089 6.26 0.83 -28.80
N TYR A 1090 6.26 -0.42 -28.33
CA TYR A 1090 7.02 -0.83 -27.16
C TYR A 1090 7.64 -2.20 -27.37
N TYR A 1091 8.67 -2.48 -26.58
CA TYR A 1091 9.42 -3.71 -26.60
C TYR A 1091 9.83 -4.08 -25.18
N ILE A 1092 9.73 -5.36 -24.87
CA ILE A 1092 10.29 -5.98 -23.67
C ILE A 1092 11.13 -7.16 -24.15
N HIS A 1093 12.36 -7.27 -23.67
CA HIS A 1093 13.23 -8.40 -23.99
C HIS A 1093 12.53 -9.70 -23.61
N GLY A 1094 12.39 -10.59 -24.59
CA GLY A 1094 11.45 -11.70 -24.45
C GLY A 1094 10.51 -11.78 -25.65
N PHE A 1095 10.03 -10.63 -26.12
CA PHE A 1095 9.10 -10.55 -27.24
C PHE A 1095 9.73 -11.02 -28.55
N GLU A 1096 8.91 -11.65 -29.40
CA GLU A 1096 9.32 -12.04 -30.75
C GLU A 1096 9.44 -10.83 -31.68
N ASN A 1097 8.54 -9.86 -31.53
CA ASN A 1097 8.45 -8.65 -32.34
C ASN A 1097 8.25 -7.41 -31.47
N ILE A 1098 8.55 -6.24 -32.04
CA ILE A 1098 8.18 -4.95 -31.47
C ILE A 1098 6.65 -4.82 -31.54
N MET A 1099 6.01 -4.48 -30.43
CA MET A 1099 4.56 -4.35 -30.33
C MET A 1099 4.17 -2.92 -30.71
N LYS A 1100 3.25 -2.77 -31.66
CA LYS A 1100 2.68 -1.46 -32.04
C LYS A 1100 1.31 -1.30 -31.43
N PHE A 1101 0.97 -0.08 -31.05
CA PHE A 1101 -0.33 0.25 -30.49
C PHE A 1101 -0.87 1.56 -31.05
N GLU A 1102 -2.18 1.58 -31.32
CA GLU A 1102 -2.91 2.78 -31.75
C GLU A 1102 -3.59 3.48 -30.58
N ASN A 1103 -3.82 2.77 -29.47
CA ASN A 1103 -4.54 3.24 -28.29
C ASN A 1103 -3.71 2.97 -27.03
N GLY A 1104 -2.92 3.96 -26.62
CA GLY A 1104 -2.28 3.97 -25.31
C GLY A 1104 -2.73 5.18 -24.50
N ILE A 1105 -2.47 5.14 -23.19
CA ILE A 1105 -2.74 6.24 -22.28
C ILE A 1105 -1.52 6.51 -21.39
N MET A 1106 -1.07 7.76 -21.31
CA MET A 1106 -0.14 8.22 -20.29
C MET A 1106 -0.90 9.08 -19.27
N ILE A 1107 -0.70 8.85 -17.98
CA ILE A 1107 -1.37 9.57 -16.89
C ILE A 1107 -0.29 10.21 -16.02
N LYS A 1108 -0.41 11.51 -15.77
CA LYS A 1108 0.46 12.25 -14.87
C LYS A 1108 -0.37 12.78 -13.70
N LEU A 1109 -0.06 12.38 -12.47
CA LEU A 1109 -0.81 12.78 -11.27
C LEU A 1109 0.11 13.45 -10.26
N TYR A 1110 -0.46 14.41 -9.53
CA TYR A 1110 0.22 15.11 -8.44
C TYR A 1110 -0.49 14.80 -7.12
N PHE A 1111 0.28 14.39 -6.11
CA PHE A 1111 -0.24 13.94 -4.82
C PHE A 1111 0.27 14.83 -3.68
N PRO A 1112 -0.57 15.15 -2.69
CA PRO A 1112 -0.12 15.61 -1.38
C PRO A 1112 0.45 14.43 -0.57
N ASP A 1113 0.83 14.67 0.69
CA ASP A 1113 1.26 13.59 1.58
C ASP A 1113 0.12 12.59 1.82
N CYS A 1114 0.21 11.41 1.19
CA CYS A 1114 -0.79 10.36 1.30
C CYS A 1114 -0.17 8.95 1.18
N GLN A 1115 -0.98 7.90 1.37
CA GLN A 1115 -0.57 6.50 1.23
C GLN A 1115 -0.48 6.08 -0.25
N ILE A 1116 0.49 6.62 -0.99
CA ILE A 1116 0.68 6.34 -2.43
C ILE A 1116 0.83 4.84 -2.70
N ASP A 1117 1.46 4.08 -1.79
CA ASP A 1117 1.62 2.64 -1.90
C ASP A 1117 0.28 1.88 -1.98
N GLU A 1118 -0.76 2.38 -1.31
CA GLU A 1118 -2.10 1.78 -1.37
C GLU A 1118 -2.83 2.17 -2.66
N PHE A 1119 -2.67 3.41 -3.15
CA PHE A 1119 -3.21 3.82 -4.47
C PHE A 1119 -2.61 2.99 -5.60
N GLU A 1120 -1.31 2.74 -5.58
CA GLU A 1120 -0.65 1.97 -6.63
C GLU A 1120 -1.09 0.50 -6.66
N LYS A 1121 -1.38 -0.12 -5.51
CA LYS A 1121 -2.01 -1.46 -5.46
C LYS A 1121 -3.40 -1.46 -6.09
N LEU A 1122 -4.17 -0.38 -5.91
CA LEU A 1122 -5.48 -0.22 -6.55
C LEU A 1122 -5.35 -0.03 -8.06
N PHE A 1123 -4.30 0.64 -8.53
CA PHE A 1123 -4.00 0.71 -9.97
C PHE A 1123 -3.66 -0.67 -10.53
N ASP A 1124 -2.88 -1.50 -9.82
CA ASP A 1124 -2.58 -2.86 -10.26
C ASP A 1124 -3.86 -3.71 -10.42
N LEU A 1125 -4.79 -3.63 -9.45
CA LEU A 1125 -6.09 -4.30 -9.54
C LEU A 1125 -6.93 -3.79 -10.73
N LEU A 1126 -6.96 -2.47 -10.93
CA LEU A 1126 -7.68 -1.86 -12.03
C LEU A 1126 -7.14 -2.33 -13.39
N PHE A 1127 -5.82 -2.33 -13.56
CA PHE A 1127 -5.15 -2.73 -14.80
C PHE A 1127 -5.25 -4.23 -15.04
N GLU A 1128 -5.19 -5.06 -13.99
CA GLU A 1128 -5.49 -6.50 -14.10
C GLU A 1128 -6.93 -6.73 -14.59
N TYR A 1129 -7.92 -6.03 -14.03
CA TYR A 1129 -9.30 -6.13 -14.47
C TYR A 1129 -9.49 -5.67 -15.93
N MET A 1130 -8.79 -4.62 -16.35
CA MET A 1130 -8.84 -4.09 -17.71
C MET A 1130 -8.02 -4.89 -18.72
N GLU A 1131 -7.33 -5.96 -18.28
CA GLU A 1131 -6.43 -6.79 -19.10
C GLU A 1131 -5.28 -5.98 -19.74
N ILE A 1132 -4.74 -5.01 -18.98
CA ILE A 1132 -3.56 -4.23 -19.37
C ILE A 1132 -2.33 -4.96 -18.83
N ASP A 1133 -1.69 -5.76 -19.68
CA ASP A 1133 -0.64 -6.69 -19.28
C ASP A 1133 0.68 -6.02 -18.89
N HIS A 1134 1.06 -4.95 -19.61
CA HIS A 1134 2.33 -4.26 -19.42
C HIS A 1134 2.09 -2.77 -19.22
N PHE A 1135 2.56 -2.23 -18.08
CA PHE A 1135 2.47 -0.81 -17.77
C PHE A 1135 3.68 -0.34 -16.95
N LEU A 1136 3.90 0.97 -16.96
CA LEU A 1136 4.96 1.64 -16.21
C LEU A 1136 4.34 2.55 -15.15
N ILE A 1137 4.99 2.63 -13.99
CA ILE A 1137 4.72 3.67 -13.00
C ILE A 1137 6.08 4.27 -12.64
N LEU A 1138 6.33 5.48 -13.13
CA LEU A 1138 7.59 6.20 -12.96
C LEU A 1138 7.43 7.24 -11.85
N ASN A 1139 8.30 7.14 -10.86
CA ASN A 1139 8.34 8.04 -9.71
C ASN A 1139 9.75 8.65 -9.61
N ASP A 1140 9.88 9.76 -8.88
CA ASP A 1140 11.18 10.40 -8.58
C ASP A 1140 12.04 10.78 -9.79
N LEU A 1141 11.42 11.22 -10.89
CA LEU A 1141 12.14 11.64 -12.08
C LEU A 1141 12.92 12.95 -11.83
N VAL A 1142 14.25 12.88 -11.89
CA VAL A 1142 15.15 14.04 -11.80
C VAL A 1142 15.56 14.52 -13.20
N ASP A 1143 15.84 15.82 -13.34
CA ASP A 1143 16.34 16.38 -14.60
C ASP A 1143 17.75 15.84 -14.91
N GLY A 1144 17.98 15.47 -16.17
CA GLY A 1144 19.25 14.96 -16.66
C GLY A 1144 20.28 16.02 -17.03
N GLU A 1145 20.23 17.23 -16.48
CA GLU A 1145 21.20 18.31 -16.75
C GLU A 1145 22.67 17.85 -16.66
N ASN A 1146 23.03 17.03 -15.67
CA ASN A 1146 24.40 16.49 -15.53
C ASN A 1146 24.79 15.57 -16.70
N LEU A 1147 23.85 14.76 -17.18
CA LEU A 1147 24.06 13.89 -18.33
C LEU A 1147 24.21 14.71 -19.63
N ILE A 1148 23.41 15.76 -19.80
CA ILE A 1148 23.52 16.69 -20.93
C ILE A 1148 24.89 17.39 -20.88
N LYS A 1149 25.27 17.93 -19.72
CA LYS A 1149 26.54 18.61 -19.49
C LYS A 1149 27.74 17.70 -19.81
N SER A 1150 27.70 16.45 -19.38
CA SER A 1150 28.78 15.48 -19.65
C SER A 1150 28.81 15.01 -21.11
N THR A 1151 27.65 14.95 -21.79
CA THR A 1151 27.56 14.53 -23.20
C THR A 1151 28.05 15.62 -24.17
N PHE A 1152 27.78 16.89 -23.87
CA PHE A 1152 28.07 18.03 -24.77
C PHE A 1152 29.15 18.98 -24.25
N ASN A 1153 29.85 18.62 -23.18
CA ASN A 1153 30.90 19.43 -22.54
C ASN A 1153 30.41 20.82 -22.08
N GLY A 1154 29.20 20.91 -21.53
CA GLY A 1154 28.61 22.14 -21.01
C GLY A 1154 27.11 22.27 -21.28
N LEU A 1155 26.48 23.29 -20.67
CA LEU A 1155 25.06 23.59 -20.85
C LEU A 1155 24.79 24.89 -21.63
N LYS A 1156 25.82 25.71 -21.90
CA LYS A 1156 25.67 27.00 -22.59
C LYS A 1156 25.00 26.90 -23.96
N PHE A 1157 25.16 25.77 -24.66
CA PHE A 1157 24.52 25.55 -25.95
C PHE A 1157 22.98 25.60 -25.85
N LEU A 1158 22.41 25.23 -24.70
CA LEU A 1158 20.95 25.26 -24.46
C LEU A 1158 20.36 26.68 -24.55
N GLU A 1159 21.16 27.73 -24.36
CA GLU A 1159 20.69 29.12 -24.49
C GLU A 1159 20.24 29.46 -25.92
N THR A 1160 20.80 28.77 -26.93
CA THR A 1160 20.51 28.99 -28.36
C THR A 1160 19.99 27.76 -29.08
N TYR A 1161 19.96 26.62 -28.41
CA TYR A 1161 19.45 25.36 -28.93
C TYR A 1161 17.93 25.42 -29.15
N ASN A 1162 17.47 25.03 -30.34
CA ASN A 1162 16.06 24.94 -30.65
C ASN A 1162 15.75 23.66 -31.47
N PRO A 1163 15.19 22.61 -30.85
CA PRO A 1163 14.88 21.37 -31.55
C PRO A 1163 13.83 21.54 -32.65
N LEU A 1164 12.95 22.55 -32.57
CA LEU A 1164 11.96 22.83 -33.63
C LEU A 1164 12.61 23.14 -34.97
N THR A 1165 13.73 23.86 -34.94
CA THR A 1165 14.39 24.37 -36.16
C THR A 1165 15.48 23.41 -36.64
N ASN A 1166 15.81 22.37 -35.88
CA ASN A 1166 16.89 21.45 -36.23
C ASN A 1166 16.48 20.34 -37.21
N LEU A 1167 15.21 20.27 -37.61
CA LEU A 1167 14.72 19.33 -38.63
C LEU A 1167 15.01 19.83 -40.06
N ILE A 1168 15.01 18.92 -41.03
CA ILE A 1168 15.24 19.25 -42.45
C ILE A 1168 13.89 19.48 -43.13
N TRP A 1169 13.65 20.68 -43.67
CA TRP A 1169 12.45 20.96 -44.45
C TRP A 1169 12.63 20.52 -45.90
N ASN A 1170 11.74 19.65 -46.39
CA ASN A 1170 11.64 19.35 -47.81
C ASN A 1170 10.64 20.29 -48.48
N ALA A 1171 11.13 21.23 -49.28
CA ALA A 1171 10.31 22.20 -49.99
C ALA A 1171 9.40 21.59 -51.07
N LYS A 1172 9.79 20.46 -51.68
CA LYS A 1172 9.01 19.77 -52.72
C LYS A 1172 7.80 19.05 -52.14
N ASP A 1173 8.02 18.30 -51.07
CA ASP A 1173 6.99 17.48 -50.42
C ASP A 1173 6.23 18.26 -49.33
N LYS A 1174 6.69 19.47 -49.00
CA LYS A 1174 6.21 20.34 -47.90
C LYS A 1174 6.13 19.59 -46.56
N LYS A 1175 7.17 18.83 -46.23
CA LYS A 1175 7.25 17.98 -45.03
C LYS A 1175 8.60 18.08 -44.36
N TRP A 1176 8.61 17.95 -43.04
CA TRP A 1176 9.82 17.80 -42.25
C TRP A 1176 10.42 16.40 -42.40
N ARG A 1177 11.75 16.32 -42.34
CA ARG A 1177 12.54 15.09 -42.39
C ARG A 1177 13.58 15.10 -41.28
N ASN A 1178 13.92 13.91 -40.79
CA ASN A 1178 15.01 13.72 -39.84
C ASN A 1178 16.37 13.75 -40.52
N HIS A 1179 17.39 14.11 -39.75
CA HIS A 1179 18.77 13.82 -40.10
C HIS A 1179 19.00 12.30 -40.07
N LYS A 1180 19.90 11.80 -40.93
CA LYS A 1180 20.34 10.40 -40.84
C LYS A 1180 21.25 10.24 -39.63
N LEU A 1181 21.01 9.22 -38.81
CA LEU A 1181 21.89 8.86 -37.68
C LEU A 1181 23.01 7.89 -38.08
N PHE A 1182 22.91 7.30 -39.27
CA PHE A 1182 23.89 6.37 -39.82
C PHE A 1182 24.15 6.66 -41.31
N ASN A 1183 25.39 6.51 -41.74
CA ASN A 1183 25.76 6.57 -43.15
C ASN A 1183 25.50 5.22 -43.86
N GLU A 1184 25.86 5.12 -45.13
CA GLU A 1184 25.67 3.90 -45.94
C GLU A 1184 26.49 2.70 -45.44
N ASN A 1185 27.61 2.98 -44.75
CA ASN A 1185 28.45 1.97 -44.09
C ASN A 1185 27.98 1.64 -42.66
N PHE A 1186 26.83 2.17 -42.25
CA PHE A 1186 26.27 2.01 -40.91
C PHE A 1186 27.14 2.62 -39.78
N GLU A 1187 27.95 3.63 -40.10
CA GLU A 1187 28.73 4.39 -39.12
C GLU A 1187 27.89 5.54 -38.53
N PRO A 1188 28.02 5.83 -37.22
CA PRO A 1188 27.35 6.94 -36.56
C PRO A 1188 27.57 8.30 -37.24
N VAL A 1189 26.47 9.02 -37.48
CA VAL A 1189 26.48 10.42 -37.90
C VAL A 1189 25.84 11.25 -36.79
N TYR A 1190 26.51 12.30 -36.33
CA TYR A 1190 26.01 13.19 -35.28
C TYR A 1190 25.43 14.45 -35.91
N PRO A 1191 24.10 14.65 -35.88
CA PRO A 1191 23.48 15.85 -36.43
C PRO A 1191 23.96 17.12 -35.72
N ASP A 1192 24.05 18.23 -36.46
CA ASP A 1192 24.40 19.54 -35.91
C ASP A 1192 23.27 20.06 -35.00
N LEU A 1193 23.64 20.49 -33.78
CA LEU A 1193 22.73 21.05 -32.79
C LEU A 1193 22.20 22.44 -33.17
N PHE A 1194 22.80 23.10 -34.17
CA PHE A 1194 22.44 24.46 -34.60
C PHE A 1194 22.03 24.56 -36.07
N PHE A 1195 21.63 23.44 -36.67
CA PHE A 1195 21.29 23.35 -38.10
C PHE A 1195 20.28 24.42 -38.55
N GLY A 1196 19.23 24.65 -37.75
CA GLY A 1196 18.16 25.57 -38.13
C GLY A 1196 18.54 27.05 -38.12
N LYS A 1197 19.40 27.45 -37.17
CA LYS A 1197 19.81 28.85 -37.00
C LYS A 1197 20.51 29.40 -38.24
N ASN A 1198 21.30 28.55 -38.90
CA ASN A 1198 22.08 28.93 -40.07
C ASN A 1198 21.26 28.85 -41.39
N ASN A 1199 20.10 28.17 -41.39
CA ASN A 1199 19.38 27.82 -42.61
C ASN A 1199 17.96 28.41 -42.74
N TYR A 1200 17.35 28.91 -41.66
CA TYR A 1200 15.94 29.35 -41.67
C TYR A 1200 15.70 30.84 -41.33
N ASP A 1201 16.73 31.69 -41.34
CA ASP A 1201 16.66 33.16 -41.14
C ASP A 1201 15.62 33.57 -40.06
N LEU A 1202 15.99 33.30 -38.81
CA LEU A 1202 15.12 33.50 -37.63
C LEU A 1202 15.25 34.92 -37.02
N ASP A 1203 16.26 35.69 -37.44
CA ASP A 1203 16.62 37.02 -36.91
C ASP A 1203 16.02 38.19 -37.71
N SER A 1204 15.15 37.93 -38.70
CA SER A 1204 14.39 38.95 -39.45
C SER A 1204 13.04 39.27 -38.79
#